data_AF-N9TKE6-F1
#
_entry.id   AF-N9TKE6-F1
#
_cell.length_a   1.000
_cell.length_b   1.000
_cell.length_c   1.000
_cell.angle_alpha   90.00
_cell.angle_beta   90.00
_cell.angle_gamma   90.00
#
_symmetry.space_group_name_H-M   'P 1'
#
loop_
_entity.id
_entity.type
_entity.pdbx_description
1 polymer ?
#
loop_
_entity_poly.entity_id
_entity_poly.type
_entity_poly.pdbx_seq_one_letter_code
_entity_poly.pdbx_strand_id
1 'polypeptide(L)'
;MYGDACVTGCLAPDICEVCNESLGYTADCQGCNDTYMWYGEGKCKEVQIDKVKGCGDVFTSSSDTSDYEIKLNFTSTMKQINKEVTPAAPEQLYINRCTRYVHPTKPYTYGQYLKVTLPAGQENTYISIAIDKQYNRDDLVLAQLQEQKEGHEFGIIIQEDCISGTNLRDKVNCLYRNGGLSEYILSPRVVTWMNADSTQYIFIHKKYASSPMTKFQIFFTKVKHPCSNNYYDIDWNDIAGDGYSRIVNLEHTLNSRSICSKDLIKGFWFRIKGAEQTIVISTCQSENYDVSLDLIKTKTDTSNAEAGSINCESSDSVECVKSRSDGCGTNSKLAKMVVTLSEDNTYYLFLGINEEYSAEVLLTVDTTCPLSCGENGICSAYSGRCECKPGFVFKDEGCTECGNGVVDANEDCDLSSGVNDTQCTESCNCAYGTKPMSLSYNGKTEIKCAVPTCGNGKIDEFEECDGGYGCDHCVCVDGTKKYAKARFGCIPATCGNKKWDEGEECDGGYGCIECECQEDWFENEQADCTRLSKAMKNFLFWGIGACVYLFIYIVGFIICLLLFFRLTKKIKQEIEDEKMTIFENTVIPFDKTNSQFIDIKTKNDYFSFSSNVIEFPDLRPEINDPVETKIVLTNNWKQPLHFTFHSGDYTKYEIMCKPFTGTIRPGDYVELNITFMAKCTTLLNEKVPITLRYGQLGNILKDIKRENPDLIAQNSQSSQNSESEGGSSLSSNNNANSSSKQLSSNGQKSHPSKSHASG
;
A
#
# COMPACT_ATOMS: atom_id res chain seq x y z
N MET A 1 -4.10 4.60 51.63
CA MET A 1 -5.34 5.40 51.70
C MET A 1 -6.49 4.66 52.39
N TYR A 2 -6.92 3.49 51.90
CA TYR A 2 -8.16 2.80 52.35
C TYR A 2 -8.01 1.88 53.58
N GLY A 3 -6.79 1.50 53.96
CA GLY A 3 -6.54 0.66 55.15
C GLY A 3 -7.34 -0.65 55.14
N ASP A 4 -7.90 -1.01 56.29
CA ASP A 4 -8.71 -2.23 56.47
C ASP A 4 -10.06 -2.20 55.71
N ALA A 5 -10.42 -1.06 55.10
CA ALA A 5 -11.61 -0.98 54.28
C ALA A 5 -11.44 -1.65 52.91
N CYS A 6 -10.21 -1.92 52.47
CA CYS A 6 -9.98 -2.61 51.20
C CYS A 6 -10.07 -4.13 51.38
N VAL A 7 -11.09 -4.75 50.81
CA VAL A 7 -11.43 -6.17 51.05
C VAL A 7 -10.49 -7.12 50.30
N THR A 8 -10.10 -6.75 49.08
CA THR A 8 -9.28 -7.58 48.19
C THR A 8 -7.78 -7.29 48.25
N GLY A 9 -7.37 -6.33 49.08
CA GLY A 9 -6.02 -5.77 49.06
C GLY A 9 -5.84 -4.73 47.95
N CYS A 10 -4.79 -3.91 48.06
CA CYS A 10 -4.54 -2.84 47.09
C CYS A 10 -3.79 -3.36 45.86
N LEU A 11 -4.26 -3.03 44.65
CA LEU A 11 -3.57 -3.37 43.40
C LEU A 11 -2.35 -2.48 43.13
N ALA A 12 -2.44 -1.24 43.56
CA ALA A 12 -1.39 -0.23 43.52
C ALA A 12 -1.51 0.62 44.80
N PRO A 13 -0.49 1.44 45.13
CA PRO A 13 -0.63 2.42 46.20
C PRO A 13 -1.92 3.23 46.01
N ASP A 14 -2.77 3.23 47.03
CA ASP A 14 -4.03 3.97 47.05
C ASP A 14 -5.08 3.55 45.99
N ILE A 15 -4.99 2.35 45.42
CA ILE A 15 -6.04 1.79 44.53
C ILE A 15 -6.61 0.52 45.16
N CYS A 16 -7.93 0.53 45.41
CA CYS A 16 -8.68 -0.61 45.89
C CYS A 16 -9.86 -0.91 44.95
N GLU A 17 -10.05 -2.17 44.57
CA GLU A 17 -11.15 -2.57 43.68
C GLU A 17 -12.47 -2.78 44.42
N VAL A 18 -12.40 -3.31 45.66
CA VAL A 18 -13.60 -3.68 46.43
C VAL A 18 -13.46 -3.19 47.86
N CYS A 19 -14.39 -2.33 48.28
CA CYS A 19 -14.39 -1.74 49.61
C CYS A 19 -15.46 -2.33 50.50
N ASN A 20 -15.18 -2.33 51.80
CA ASN A 20 -16.10 -2.80 52.82
C ASN A 20 -17.21 -1.75 53.06
N GLU A 21 -18.39 -2.02 52.50
CA GLU A 21 -19.56 -1.13 52.63
C GLU A 21 -20.00 -0.89 54.08
N SER A 22 -19.72 -1.83 54.99
CA SER A 22 -20.06 -1.67 56.42
C SER A 22 -19.26 -0.56 57.12
N LEU A 23 -18.13 -0.14 56.54
CA LEU A 23 -17.33 0.99 56.99
C LEU A 23 -17.73 2.31 56.30
N GLY A 24 -18.84 2.31 55.55
CA GLY A 24 -19.41 3.51 54.94
C GLY A 24 -18.86 3.85 53.55
N TYR A 25 -18.12 2.95 52.92
CA TYR A 25 -17.62 3.08 51.54
C TYR A 25 -18.62 2.56 50.52
N THR A 26 -18.57 3.05 49.29
CA THR A 26 -19.26 2.40 48.16
C THR A 26 -18.54 1.11 47.75
N ALA A 27 -19.25 0.16 47.15
CA ALA A 27 -18.70 -1.13 46.75
C ALA A 27 -17.47 -1.01 45.84
N ASP A 28 -17.46 0.00 44.96
CA ASP A 28 -16.41 0.31 43.98
C ASP A 28 -15.27 1.19 44.53
N CYS A 29 -15.26 1.48 45.84
CA CYS A 29 -14.27 2.34 46.50
C CYS A 29 -14.19 3.80 46.01
N GLN A 30 -15.08 4.24 45.11
CA GLN A 30 -15.02 5.58 44.53
C GLN A 30 -15.64 6.66 45.42
N GLY A 31 -16.38 6.28 46.47
CA GLY A 31 -17.09 7.23 47.32
C GLY A 31 -17.47 6.70 48.69
N CYS A 32 -18.30 7.48 49.38
CA CYS A 32 -18.90 7.10 50.67
C CYS A 32 -20.42 6.98 50.53
N ASN A 33 -21.00 6.01 51.24
CA ASN A 33 -22.45 5.76 51.37
C ASN A 33 -23.19 6.97 51.93
N ASP A 34 -24.50 7.06 51.73
CA ASP A 34 -25.34 8.26 51.96
C ASP A 34 -25.16 8.97 53.31
N THR A 35 -24.96 8.25 54.42
CA THR A 35 -24.75 8.84 55.76
C THR A 35 -23.28 9.18 56.08
N TYR A 36 -22.37 8.93 55.14
CA TYR A 36 -20.92 9.13 55.29
C TYR A 36 -20.40 10.16 54.29
N MET A 37 -19.30 10.82 54.63
CA MET A 37 -18.55 11.69 53.72
C MET A 37 -17.04 11.48 53.89
N TRP A 38 -16.28 12.08 52.98
CA TRP A 38 -14.82 12.07 53.02
C TRP A 38 -14.31 13.04 54.09
N TYR A 39 -13.46 12.55 55.00
CA TYR A 39 -12.68 13.30 55.99
C TYR A 39 -11.19 13.15 55.70
N GLY A 40 -10.75 13.80 54.61
CA GLY A 40 -9.53 13.52 53.89
C GLY A 40 -9.76 12.49 52.79
N GLU A 41 -8.83 12.46 51.83
CA GLU A 41 -8.92 11.56 50.68
C GLU A 41 -8.93 10.09 51.12
N GLY A 42 -9.99 9.37 50.74
CA GLY A 42 -10.25 7.95 50.95
C GLY A 42 -10.64 7.55 52.36
N LYS A 43 -11.04 8.52 53.21
CA LYS A 43 -11.42 8.29 54.61
C LYS A 43 -12.90 8.59 54.82
N CYS A 44 -13.76 7.58 54.70
CA CYS A 44 -15.18 7.72 54.97
C CYS A 44 -15.44 7.77 56.48
N LYS A 45 -16.18 8.77 56.94
CA LYS A 45 -16.77 8.80 58.30
C LYS A 45 -18.20 9.34 58.26
N GLU A 46 -18.98 8.93 59.24
CA GLU A 46 -20.37 9.35 59.39
C GLU A 46 -20.46 10.87 59.57
N VAL A 47 -21.48 11.50 58.97
CA VAL A 47 -21.73 12.94 59.08
C VAL A 47 -23.02 13.23 59.84
N GLN A 48 -22.93 14.13 60.82
CA GLN A 48 -24.07 14.64 61.57
C GLN A 48 -24.64 15.86 60.84
N ILE A 49 -25.54 15.62 59.88
CA ILE A 49 -26.09 16.65 58.97
C ILE A 49 -26.80 17.78 59.76
N ASP A 50 -27.42 17.44 60.89
CA ASP A 50 -28.08 18.38 61.80
C ASP A 50 -27.12 19.41 62.41
N LYS A 51 -25.82 19.12 62.44
CA LYS A 51 -24.77 20.01 62.96
C LYS A 51 -24.08 20.83 61.87
N VAL A 52 -24.35 20.56 60.59
CA VAL A 52 -23.75 21.32 59.49
C VAL A 52 -24.41 22.70 59.41
N LYS A 53 -23.61 23.74 59.23
CA LYS A 53 -24.07 25.14 59.16
C LYS A 53 -23.94 25.70 57.75
N GLY A 54 -24.87 26.56 57.37
CA GLY A 54 -24.80 27.41 56.18
C GLY A 54 -24.00 28.69 56.44
N CYS A 55 -23.80 29.47 55.38
CA CYS A 55 -23.13 30.78 55.44
C CYS A 55 -23.86 31.73 56.38
N GLY A 56 -25.20 31.85 56.23
CA GLY A 56 -26.00 32.79 57.01
C GLY A 56 -25.97 32.50 58.51
N ASP A 57 -25.77 31.23 58.88
CA ASP A 57 -25.73 30.78 60.27
C ASP A 57 -24.50 31.34 61.00
N VAL A 58 -23.40 31.63 60.30
CA VAL A 58 -22.19 32.24 60.89
C VAL A 58 -22.48 33.65 61.42
N PHE A 59 -23.19 34.44 60.62
CA PHE A 59 -23.43 35.86 60.89
C PHE A 59 -24.68 36.13 61.71
N THR A 60 -25.56 35.15 61.88
CA THR A 60 -26.79 35.25 62.69
C THR A 60 -26.65 34.65 64.08
N SER A 61 -25.75 33.67 64.28
CA SER A 61 -25.60 32.97 65.57
C SER A 61 -24.50 33.51 66.49
N SER A 62 -23.63 34.40 65.99
CA SER A 62 -22.51 34.95 66.77
C SER A 62 -22.84 36.33 67.33
N SER A 63 -22.58 36.56 68.63
CA SER A 63 -22.75 37.86 69.29
C SER A 63 -21.67 38.88 68.92
N ASP A 64 -20.51 38.41 68.44
CA ASP A 64 -19.43 39.22 67.91
C ASP A 64 -18.97 38.66 66.56
N THR A 65 -19.22 39.42 65.49
CA THR A 65 -18.84 39.07 64.11
C THR A 65 -17.67 39.91 63.59
N SER A 66 -17.06 40.75 64.44
CA SER A 66 -16.05 41.73 64.04
C SER A 66 -14.77 41.12 63.46
N ASP A 67 -14.46 39.87 63.80
CA ASP A 67 -13.33 39.12 63.23
C ASP A 67 -13.62 38.52 61.85
N TYR A 68 -14.89 38.45 61.44
CA TYR A 68 -15.33 37.85 60.18
C TYR A 68 -15.96 38.87 59.23
N GLU A 69 -16.30 40.07 59.69
CA GLU A 69 -16.74 41.19 58.86
C GLU A 69 -15.58 42.13 58.52
N ILE A 70 -15.20 42.18 57.25
CA ILE A 70 -14.05 42.95 56.76
C ILE A 70 -14.55 44.07 55.85
N LYS A 71 -14.20 45.32 56.19
CA LYS A 71 -14.51 46.50 55.37
C LYS A 71 -13.26 46.97 54.64
N LEU A 72 -13.31 47.00 53.32
CA LEU A 72 -12.18 47.36 52.47
C LEU A 72 -12.13 48.87 52.22
N ASN A 73 -11.43 49.59 53.08
CA ASN A 73 -11.22 51.03 52.97
C ASN A 73 -9.85 51.33 52.37
N PHE A 74 -9.74 51.29 51.04
CA PHE A 74 -8.49 51.68 50.37
C PHE A 74 -8.34 53.20 50.37
N THR A 75 -7.09 53.67 50.49
CA THR A 75 -6.72 55.08 50.35
C THR A 75 -5.65 55.21 49.27
N SER A 76 -5.30 56.44 48.88
CA SER A 76 -4.25 56.67 47.87
C SER A 76 -2.89 56.08 48.27
N THR A 77 -2.60 55.97 49.57
CA THR A 77 -1.37 55.38 50.11
C THR A 77 -1.53 53.92 50.53
N MET A 78 -2.74 53.50 50.95
CA MET A 78 -3.02 52.13 51.38
C MET A 78 -3.71 51.33 50.26
N LYS A 79 -2.90 50.66 49.44
CA LYS A 79 -3.36 49.75 48.38
C LYS A 79 -3.62 48.31 48.87
N GLN A 80 -3.23 48.00 50.11
CA GLN A 80 -3.32 46.66 50.69
C GLN A 80 -3.85 46.71 52.12
N ILE A 81 -4.67 45.72 52.48
CA ILE A 81 -5.20 45.48 53.82
C ILE A 81 -4.89 44.03 54.18
N ASN A 82 -4.35 43.78 55.38
CA ASN A 82 -4.12 42.45 55.91
C ASN A 82 -4.90 42.23 57.21
N LYS A 83 -5.35 40.99 57.43
CA LYS A 83 -6.08 40.59 58.64
C LYS A 83 -5.67 39.17 59.03
N GLU A 84 -5.37 38.96 60.30
CA GLU A 84 -5.26 37.61 60.87
C GLU A 84 -6.67 37.11 61.19
N VAL A 85 -7.01 35.93 60.69
CA VAL A 85 -8.30 35.28 60.95
C VAL A 85 -8.07 34.09 61.87
N THR A 86 -8.75 34.11 63.02
CA THR A 86 -8.84 32.95 63.90
C THR A 86 -10.19 32.27 63.67
N PRO A 87 -10.25 31.02 63.19
CA PRO A 87 -11.52 30.33 62.95
C PRO A 87 -12.37 30.23 64.23
N ALA A 88 -13.66 30.57 64.14
CA ALA A 88 -14.57 30.56 65.30
C ALA A 88 -14.74 29.16 65.91
N ALA A 89 -14.83 28.17 65.03
CA ALA A 89 -15.01 26.76 65.36
C ALA A 89 -14.21 25.93 64.34
N PRO A 90 -12.95 25.58 64.64
CA PRO A 90 -12.04 24.91 63.71
C PRO A 90 -12.55 23.60 63.09
N GLU A 91 -13.43 22.88 63.81
CA GLU A 91 -14.00 21.59 63.41
C GLU A 91 -15.47 21.70 62.97
N GLN A 92 -15.97 22.92 62.75
CA GLN A 92 -17.34 23.11 62.28
C GLN A 92 -17.42 22.81 60.79
N LEU A 93 -18.30 21.86 60.43
CA LEU A 93 -18.65 21.62 59.04
C LEU A 93 -19.58 22.70 58.53
N TYR A 94 -19.23 23.25 57.39
CA TYR A 94 -20.05 24.19 56.65
C TYR A 94 -20.42 23.63 55.29
N ILE A 95 -21.65 23.91 54.84
CA ILE A 95 -22.09 23.61 53.48
C ILE A 95 -21.60 24.72 52.54
N ASN A 96 -20.90 24.34 51.47
CA ASN A 96 -20.55 25.27 50.40
C ASN A 96 -20.88 24.65 49.04
N ARG A 97 -21.87 25.20 48.34
CA ARG A 97 -22.35 24.65 47.05
C ARG A 97 -21.45 25.01 45.85
N CYS A 98 -20.45 25.85 46.06
CA CYS A 98 -19.54 26.36 45.03
C CYS A 98 -18.19 25.63 45.00
N THR A 99 -17.86 24.89 46.06
CA THR A 99 -16.60 24.16 46.16
C THR A 99 -16.61 22.91 45.30
N ARG A 100 -15.44 22.56 44.77
CA ARG A 100 -15.21 21.27 44.10
C ARG A 100 -14.27 20.35 44.85
N TYR A 101 -13.75 20.82 45.98
CA TYR A 101 -12.86 20.05 46.85
C TYR A 101 -13.59 19.03 47.71
N VAL A 102 -14.91 18.93 47.56
CA VAL A 102 -15.77 17.93 48.20
C VAL A 102 -16.82 17.42 47.23
N HIS A 103 -17.42 16.28 47.57
CA HIS A 103 -18.40 15.62 46.71
C HIS A 103 -19.65 16.50 46.51
N PRO A 104 -20.16 16.69 45.28
CA PRO A 104 -21.27 17.62 45.00
C PRO A 104 -22.57 17.31 45.77
N THR A 105 -22.85 16.03 46.04
CA THR A 105 -24.03 15.63 46.81
C THR A 105 -23.87 15.81 48.32
N LYS A 106 -22.64 15.99 48.81
CA LYS A 106 -22.29 16.19 50.22
C LYS A 106 -21.24 17.29 50.33
N PRO A 107 -21.58 18.53 49.95
CA PRO A 107 -20.60 19.58 49.79
C PRO A 107 -20.30 20.26 51.14
N TYR A 108 -19.84 19.45 52.09
CA TYR A 108 -19.56 19.84 53.47
C TYR A 108 -18.06 19.79 53.72
N THR A 109 -17.51 20.81 54.37
CA THR A 109 -16.10 20.80 54.76
C THR A 109 -15.84 21.72 55.94
N TYR A 110 -14.69 21.53 56.60
CA TYR A 110 -14.19 22.49 57.59
C TYR A 110 -13.75 23.77 56.90
N GLY A 111 -14.19 24.91 57.43
CA GLY A 111 -13.87 26.20 56.84
C GLY A 111 -14.33 27.38 57.70
N GLN A 112 -14.10 28.58 57.19
CA GLN A 112 -14.50 29.84 57.79
C GLN A 112 -15.09 30.75 56.71
N TYR A 113 -16.30 31.26 56.97
CA TYR A 113 -16.91 32.32 56.16
C TYR A 113 -16.47 33.70 56.63
N LEU A 114 -16.19 34.58 55.67
CA LEU A 114 -15.87 35.99 55.87
C LEU A 114 -16.85 36.82 55.04
N LYS A 115 -17.36 37.90 55.61
CA LYS A 115 -18.20 38.88 54.93
C LYS A 115 -17.35 40.09 54.59
N VAL A 116 -17.16 40.33 53.30
CA VAL A 116 -16.26 41.39 52.81
C VAL A 116 -17.06 42.44 52.08
N THR A 117 -16.98 43.69 52.55
CA THR A 117 -17.73 44.82 52.00
C THR A 117 -16.79 45.87 51.43
N LEU A 118 -17.06 46.31 50.20
CA LEU A 118 -16.45 47.51 49.60
C LEU A 118 -17.40 48.70 49.82
N PRO A 119 -17.08 49.67 50.69
CA PRO A 119 -18.02 50.74 51.05
C PRO A 119 -18.35 51.71 49.90
N ALA A 120 -19.50 52.38 49.96
CA ALA A 120 -19.99 53.31 48.93
C ALA A 120 -19.05 54.46 48.53
N GLY A 121 -18.09 54.82 49.38
CA GLY A 121 -17.10 55.88 49.10
C GLY A 121 -15.86 55.42 48.33
N GLN A 122 -15.80 54.15 47.93
CA GLN A 122 -14.69 53.57 47.17
C GLN A 122 -15.01 53.50 45.67
N GLU A 123 -14.00 53.33 44.83
CA GLU A 123 -14.18 53.10 43.40
C GLU A 123 -14.38 51.60 43.12
N ASN A 124 -15.17 51.27 42.09
CA ASN A 124 -15.25 49.91 41.58
C ASN A 124 -13.86 49.45 41.15
N THR A 125 -13.44 48.27 41.60
CA THR A 125 -12.07 47.82 41.40
C THR A 125 -11.94 46.32 41.47
N TYR A 126 -10.87 45.81 40.85
CA TYR A 126 -10.40 44.46 41.10
C TYR A 126 -9.67 44.39 42.44
N ILE A 127 -9.92 43.33 43.20
CA ILE A 127 -9.28 43.04 44.47
C ILE A 127 -8.67 41.65 44.39
N SER A 128 -7.36 41.57 44.55
CA SER A 128 -6.63 40.32 44.72
C SER A 128 -6.67 39.92 46.19
N ILE A 129 -7.08 38.68 46.44
CA ILE A 129 -7.23 38.09 47.77
C ILE A 129 -6.26 36.92 47.86
N ALA A 130 -5.28 36.99 48.75
CA ALA A 130 -4.26 35.97 48.96
C ALA A 130 -4.22 35.51 50.41
N ILE A 131 -3.87 34.24 50.64
CA ILE A 131 -3.74 33.63 51.96
C ILE A 131 -2.26 33.40 52.30
N ASP A 132 -1.92 33.46 53.59
CA ASP A 132 -0.59 33.28 54.20
C ASP A 132 0.45 34.34 53.83
N LYS A 133 0.72 34.53 52.55
CA LYS A 133 1.72 35.43 52.01
C LYS A 133 1.31 35.91 50.62
N GLN A 134 1.76 37.11 50.25
CA GLN A 134 1.76 37.52 48.85
C GLN A 134 2.98 36.97 48.14
N TYR A 135 2.87 35.73 47.68
CA TYR A 135 3.93 35.09 46.90
C TYR A 135 4.18 35.88 45.63
N ASN A 136 5.42 36.35 45.50
CA ASN A 136 5.90 37.00 44.28
C ASN A 136 6.50 35.95 43.33
N ARG A 137 7.05 36.40 42.21
CA ARG A 137 7.68 35.53 41.20
C ARG A 137 8.82 34.71 41.78
N ASP A 138 9.74 35.36 42.49
CA ASP A 138 10.96 34.71 42.97
C ASP A 138 10.62 33.64 44.00
N ASP A 139 9.55 33.84 44.79
CA ASP A 139 9.02 32.80 45.68
C ASP A 139 8.50 31.58 44.90
N LEU A 140 7.73 31.78 43.82
CA LEU A 140 7.18 30.69 43.00
C LEU A 140 8.29 29.89 42.31
N VAL A 141 9.28 30.58 41.74
CA VAL A 141 10.43 29.95 41.07
C VAL A 141 11.29 29.19 42.08
N LEU A 142 11.56 29.79 43.24
CA LEU A 142 12.37 29.15 44.28
C LEU A 142 11.70 27.88 44.80
N ALA A 143 10.41 27.91 45.10
CA ALA A 143 9.67 26.74 45.57
C ALA A 143 9.63 25.63 44.52
N GLN A 144 9.50 25.98 43.24
CA GLN A 144 9.55 25.01 42.14
C GLN A 144 10.96 24.40 41.99
N LEU A 145 12.03 25.19 42.09
CA LEU A 145 13.42 24.70 42.02
C LEU A 145 13.81 23.83 43.23
N GLN A 146 13.21 24.09 44.39
CA GLN A 146 13.45 23.32 45.62
C GLN A 146 12.51 22.12 45.78
N GLU A 147 11.50 22.00 44.91
CA GLU A 147 10.42 21.01 45.01
C GLU A 147 9.75 20.98 46.40
N GLN A 148 9.74 22.11 47.10
CA GLN A 148 9.29 22.21 48.48
C GLN A 148 7.88 22.80 48.54
N LYS A 149 6.98 22.10 49.22
CA LYS A 149 5.62 22.61 49.47
C LYS A 149 5.63 23.69 50.55
N GLU A 150 5.15 24.88 50.21
CA GLU A 150 4.99 26.02 51.10
C GLU A 150 3.51 26.45 51.21
N GLY A 151 3.19 27.07 52.35
CA GLY A 151 1.86 27.58 52.63
C GLY A 151 0.87 26.52 53.13
N HIS A 152 -0.34 26.97 53.46
CA HIS A 152 -1.42 26.08 53.86
C HIS A 152 -2.24 25.62 52.66
N GLU A 153 -2.49 24.32 52.59
CA GLU A 153 -3.45 23.74 51.65
C GLU A 153 -4.89 24.17 52.02
N PHE A 154 -5.37 25.22 51.38
CA PHE A 154 -6.71 25.78 51.54
C PHE A 154 -7.35 25.98 50.17
N GLY A 155 -8.68 25.84 50.11
CA GLY A 155 -9.50 26.35 49.03
C GLY A 155 -10.09 27.70 49.42
N ILE A 156 -10.14 28.63 48.47
CA ILE A 156 -10.88 29.90 48.60
C ILE A 156 -12.02 29.94 47.59
N ILE A 157 -13.17 30.43 48.05
CA ILE A 157 -14.40 30.54 47.26
C ILE A 157 -15.02 31.89 47.51
N ILE A 158 -15.57 32.51 46.48
CA ILE A 158 -16.33 33.75 46.56
C ILE A 158 -17.75 33.53 46.05
N GLN A 159 -18.74 33.95 46.83
CA GLN A 159 -20.16 33.89 46.50
C GLN A 159 -20.86 35.21 46.88
N GLU A 160 -21.94 35.55 46.17
CA GLU A 160 -22.74 36.75 46.48
C GLU A 160 -23.81 36.48 47.54
N ASP A 161 -24.41 35.29 47.50
CA ASP A 161 -25.49 34.91 48.40
C ASP A 161 -24.95 34.24 49.66
N CYS A 162 -25.52 34.55 50.83
CA CYS A 162 -25.16 33.91 52.10
C CYS A 162 -26.40 33.27 52.73
N ILE A 163 -26.65 32.01 52.35
CA ILE A 163 -27.84 31.25 52.73
C ILE A 163 -27.60 30.49 54.05
N SER A 164 -28.61 30.47 54.93
CA SER A 164 -28.64 29.66 56.15
C SER A 164 -29.13 28.24 55.91
N GLY A 165 -28.70 27.29 56.75
CA GLY A 165 -29.13 25.89 56.67
C GLY A 165 -28.47 25.07 55.55
N THR A 166 -28.95 23.84 55.37
CA THR A 166 -28.24 22.77 54.65
C THR A 166 -28.92 22.27 53.37
N ASN A 167 -29.99 22.94 52.90
CA ASN A 167 -30.77 22.49 51.74
C ASN A 167 -29.98 22.62 50.42
N LEU A 168 -29.63 21.50 49.79
CA LEU A 168 -28.85 21.46 48.57
C LEU A 168 -29.54 22.09 47.34
N ARG A 169 -30.87 22.25 47.38
CA ARG A 169 -31.64 22.84 46.25
C ARG A 169 -31.54 24.35 46.18
N ASP A 170 -31.07 25.00 47.24
CA ASP A 170 -30.91 26.44 47.26
C ASP A 170 -29.80 26.84 46.28
N LYS A 171 -30.11 27.79 45.38
CA LYS A 171 -29.14 28.31 44.40
C LYS A 171 -28.27 29.37 45.06
N VAL A 172 -26.95 29.24 44.89
CA VAL A 172 -25.96 30.22 45.34
C VAL A 172 -25.21 30.70 44.11
N ASN A 173 -25.07 32.01 43.95
CA ASN A 173 -24.25 32.57 42.88
C ASN A 173 -22.75 32.45 43.21
N CYS A 174 -22.08 31.51 42.56
CA CYS A 174 -20.67 31.20 42.74
C CYS A 174 -19.84 32.04 41.77
N LEU A 175 -19.01 32.95 42.28
CA LEU A 175 -18.25 33.88 41.45
C LEU A 175 -16.87 33.34 41.08
N TYR A 176 -16.10 32.93 42.10
CA TYR A 176 -14.68 32.61 41.95
C TYR A 176 -14.29 31.47 42.88
N ARG A 177 -13.28 30.69 42.47
CA ARG A 177 -12.62 29.71 43.33
C ARG A 177 -11.16 29.50 42.91
N ASN A 178 -10.34 29.05 43.85
CA ASN A 178 -8.95 28.67 43.64
C ASN A 178 -8.52 27.79 44.84
N GLY A 179 -7.63 26.82 44.65
CA GLY A 179 -7.05 26.08 45.80
C GLY A 179 -5.55 25.92 45.75
N GLY A 180 -4.87 26.91 45.18
CA GLY A 180 -3.41 26.99 45.18
C GLY A 180 -2.91 27.84 44.03
N LEU A 181 -1.64 28.23 44.12
CA LEU A 181 -0.92 28.92 43.04
C LEU A 181 -0.16 27.95 42.15
N SER A 182 0.35 26.86 42.75
CA SER A 182 1.04 25.78 42.06
C SER A 182 1.02 24.52 42.92
N GLU A 183 1.62 23.44 42.43
CA GLU A 183 1.85 22.22 43.20
C GLU A 183 2.72 22.46 44.46
N TYR A 184 3.60 23.46 44.41
CA TYR A 184 4.55 23.79 45.47
C TYR A 184 4.07 24.95 46.36
N ILE A 185 3.30 25.90 45.83
CA ILE A 185 2.70 26.97 46.63
C ILE A 185 1.20 26.69 46.80
N LEU A 186 0.87 26.09 47.94
CA LEU A 186 -0.47 25.59 48.24
C LEU A 186 -1.46 26.69 48.63
N SER A 187 -0.96 27.87 49.04
CA SER A 187 -1.80 28.99 49.45
C SER A 187 -2.62 29.53 48.27
N PRO A 188 -3.96 29.60 48.37
CA PRO A 188 -4.79 30.03 47.26
C PRO A 188 -4.78 31.55 47.06
N ARG A 189 -5.09 31.96 45.83
CA ARG A 189 -5.29 33.37 45.45
C ARG A 189 -6.41 33.50 44.43
N VAL A 190 -7.27 34.50 44.62
CA VAL A 190 -8.33 34.87 43.67
C VAL A 190 -8.31 36.36 43.40
N VAL A 191 -8.83 36.75 42.24
CA VAL A 191 -9.10 38.15 41.91
C VAL A 191 -10.58 38.27 41.62
N THR A 192 -11.24 39.20 42.31
CA THR A 192 -12.68 39.47 42.15
C THR A 192 -12.89 40.93 41.77
N TRP A 193 -13.91 41.19 40.97
CA TRP A 193 -14.42 42.54 40.76
C TRP A 193 -15.44 42.87 41.83
N MET A 194 -15.29 44.01 42.50
CA MET A 194 -16.26 44.52 43.47
C MET A 194 -16.72 45.92 43.07
N ASN A 195 -18.04 46.12 43.10
CA ASN A 195 -18.65 47.43 42.96
C ASN A 195 -18.64 48.17 44.30
N ALA A 196 -18.60 49.49 44.27
CA ALA A 196 -18.82 50.31 45.44
C ALA A 196 -20.18 49.98 46.07
N ASP A 197 -20.22 49.94 47.40
CA ASP A 197 -21.39 49.54 48.20
C ASP A 197 -21.85 48.08 48.01
N SER A 198 -20.93 47.18 47.63
CA SER A 198 -21.23 45.75 47.47
C SER A 198 -20.60 44.90 48.57
N THR A 199 -21.24 43.76 48.86
CA THR A 199 -20.73 42.74 49.78
C THR A 199 -20.58 41.41 49.06
N GLN A 200 -19.46 40.73 49.30
CA GLN A 200 -19.19 39.37 48.85
C GLN A 200 -18.83 38.50 50.05
N TYR A 201 -19.13 37.22 49.97
CA TYR A 201 -18.83 36.25 51.03
C TYR A 201 -17.71 35.34 50.56
N ILE A 202 -16.65 35.29 51.36
CA ILE A 202 -15.48 34.46 51.10
C ILE A 202 -15.54 33.24 52.01
N PHE A 203 -15.36 32.06 51.45
CA PHE A 203 -15.24 30.82 52.22
C PHE A 203 -13.85 30.24 52.03
N ILE A 204 -13.12 30.10 53.14
CA ILE A 204 -11.78 29.52 53.17
C ILE A 204 -11.89 28.18 53.87
N HIS A 205 -11.43 27.11 53.23
CA HIS A 205 -11.76 25.77 53.68
C HIS A 205 -10.68 24.74 53.38
N LYS A 206 -10.78 23.56 54.00
CA LYS A 206 -9.93 22.40 53.70
C LYS A 206 -10.54 21.53 52.59
N LYS A 207 -9.70 20.79 51.87
CA LYS A 207 -10.14 19.72 50.96
C LYS A 207 -10.67 18.55 51.80
N TYR A 208 -11.86 18.04 51.47
CA TYR A 208 -12.52 16.93 52.19
C TYR A 208 -12.48 17.00 53.72
N ALA A 209 -12.58 18.18 54.37
CA ALA A 209 -12.48 18.27 55.82
C ALA A 209 -11.25 17.52 56.41
N SER A 210 -10.12 17.53 55.70
CA SER A 210 -8.94 16.68 56.00
C SER A 210 -8.32 16.95 57.38
N SER A 211 -8.46 18.17 57.90
CA SER A 211 -7.94 18.61 59.19
C SER A 211 -8.71 19.83 59.70
N PRO A 212 -8.75 20.07 61.03
CA PRO A 212 -9.36 21.29 61.58
C PRO A 212 -8.70 22.56 61.02
N MET A 213 -9.48 23.64 60.90
CA MET A 213 -8.95 24.93 60.43
C MET A 213 -7.91 25.52 61.38
N THR A 214 -6.79 25.95 60.84
CA THR A 214 -5.75 26.70 61.58
C THR A 214 -5.92 28.21 61.37
N LYS A 215 -5.23 29.02 62.20
CA LYS A 215 -5.14 30.47 61.96
C LYS A 215 -4.44 30.74 60.65
N PHE A 216 -4.87 31.78 59.93
CA PHE A 216 -4.27 32.19 58.68
C PHE A 216 -4.31 33.71 58.51
N GLN A 217 -3.39 34.23 57.69
CA GLN A 217 -3.38 35.63 57.28
C GLN A 217 -4.10 35.77 55.93
N ILE A 218 -4.94 36.78 55.79
CA ILE A 218 -5.57 37.14 54.52
C ILE A 218 -5.15 38.55 54.10
N PHE A 219 -4.82 38.70 52.82
CA PHE A 219 -4.39 39.96 52.22
C PHE A 219 -5.36 40.36 51.11
N PHE A 220 -5.85 41.59 51.16
CA PHE A 220 -6.66 42.23 50.13
C PHE A 220 -5.85 43.32 49.47
N THR A 221 -5.66 43.25 48.16
CA THR A 221 -4.88 44.24 47.40
C THR A 221 -5.68 44.78 46.24
N LYS A 222 -5.80 46.10 46.16
CA LYS A 222 -6.38 46.79 45.01
C LYS A 222 -5.45 46.60 43.81
N VAL A 223 -5.97 46.01 42.74
CA VAL A 223 -5.23 45.76 41.48
C VAL A 223 -6.00 46.35 40.31
N LYS A 224 -5.31 46.70 39.21
CA LYS A 224 -6.00 47.24 38.03
C LYS A 224 -6.69 46.17 37.19
N HIS A 225 -6.10 44.98 37.09
CA HIS A 225 -6.63 43.86 36.32
C HIS A 225 -5.93 42.56 36.76
N PRO A 226 -6.55 41.36 36.64
CA PRO A 226 -5.90 40.08 36.98
C PRO A 226 -4.51 39.89 36.33
N CYS A 227 -4.35 40.26 35.07
CA CYS A 227 -3.08 40.18 34.34
C CYS A 227 -1.97 41.09 34.88
N SER A 228 -2.29 42.05 35.75
CA SER A 228 -1.34 43.10 36.14
C SER A 228 -0.31 42.63 37.16
N ASN A 229 -0.68 41.63 37.96
CA ASN A 229 0.15 41.06 39.01
C ASN A 229 0.07 39.53 39.10
N ASN A 230 -0.71 38.87 38.22
CA ASN A 230 -0.81 37.41 38.16
C ASN A 230 -0.51 36.94 36.74
N TYR A 231 0.77 36.74 36.44
CA TYR A 231 1.24 36.14 35.19
C TYR A 231 2.51 35.33 35.43
N TYR A 232 2.80 34.40 34.52
CA TYR A 232 4.08 33.71 34.44
C TYR A 232 4.97 34.36 33.40
N ASP A 233 6.25 34.53 33.70
CA ASP A 233 7.23 34.96 32.70
C ASP A 233 7.65 33.77 31.83
N ILE A 234 7.75 34.02 30.53
CA ILE A 234 8.39 33.10 29.59
C ILE A 234 9.67 33.78 29.10
N ASP A 235 10.81 33.24 29.51
CA ASP A 235 12.12 33.78 29.16
C ASP A 235 12.58 33.31 27.78
N TRP A 236 13.22 34.21 27.02
CA TRP A 236 13.72 33.88 25.68
C TRP A 236 14.77 32.78 25.66
N ASN A 237 15.53 32.63 26.75
CA ASN A 237 16.49 31.54 26.89
C ASN A 237 15.80 30.18 26.90
N ASP A 238 14.59 30.09 27.47
CA ASP A 238 13.80 28.86 27.49
C ASP A 238 13.20 28.59 26.10
N ILE A 239 12.64 29.62 25.46
CA ILE A 239 12.05 29.51 24.11
C ILE A 239 13.10 29.12 23.06
N ALA A 240 14.31 29.71 23.11
CA ALA A 240 15.36 29.50 22.12
C ALA A 240 16.24 28.26 22.39
N GLY A 241 16.12 27.64 23.57
CA GLY A 241 16.79 26.40 23.92
C GLY A 241 16.01 25.19 23.39
N ASP A 242 15.51 24.35 24.30
CA ASP A 242 14.70 23.18 23.96
C ASP A 242 13.19 23.50 23.81
N GLY A 243 12.82 24.79 23.88
CA GLY A 243 11.44 25.24 23.94
C GLY A 243 10.91 25.40 25.36
N TYR A 244 10.03 26.38 25.58
CA TYR A 244 9.37 26.54 26.87
C TYR A 244 8.18 25.60 26.97
N SER A 245 8.05 24.86 28.07
CA SER A 245 6.88 24.04 28.34
C SER A 245 6.42 24.18 29.79
N ARG A 246 5.10 24.23 29.99
CA ARG A 246 4.51 24.26 31.33
C ARG A 246 3.14 23.60 31.37
N ILE A 247 2.97 22.71 32.34
CA ILE A 247 1.67 22.14 32.68
C ILE A 247 0.94 23.11 33.62
N VAL A 248 -0.31 23.41 33.29
CA VAL A 248 -1.19 24.23 34.14
C VAL A 248 -2.49 23.48 34.45
N ASN A 249 -2.94 23.63 35.70
CA ASN A 249 -4.10 22.89 36.21
C ASN A 249 -5.28 23.83 36.48
N LEU A 250 -6.48 23.44 36.05
CA LEU A 250 -7.73 24.19 36.25
C LEU A 250 -7.95 24.65 37.71
N GLU A 251 -7.49 23.89 38.70
CA GLU A 251 -7.63 24.21 40.13
C GLU A 251 -6.90 25.49 40.57
N HIS A 252 -5.86 25.89 39.82
CA HIS A 252 -5.04 27.07 40.10
C HIS A 252 -5.41 28.28 39.23
N THR A 253 -6.48 28.16 38.43
CA THR A 253 -6.89 29.21 37.50
C THR A 253 -7.39 30.47 38.20
N LEU A 254 -7.34 31.56 37.45
CA LEU A 254 -7.97 32.83 37.80
C LEU A 254 -9.03 33.12 36.75
N ASN A 255 -10.14 33.73 37.15
CA ASN A 255 -11.09 34.26 36.19
C ASN A 255 -10.59 35.60 35.69
N SER A 256 -10.55 35.77 34.37
CA SER A 256 -10.09 37.00 33.74
C SER A 256 -10.80 37.22 32.41
N ARG A 257 -10.76 38.46 31.96
CA ARG A 257 -11.15 38.88 30.61
C ARG A 257 -9.92 39.37 29.86
N SER A 258 -9.98 39.44 28.54
CA SER A 258 -8.95 40.04 27.72
C SER A 258 -9.59 41.04 26.73
N ILE A 259 -8.79 41.93 26.14
CA ILE A 259 -9.28 42.79 25.06
C ILE A 259 -9.68 41.98 23.82
N CYS A 260 -9.14 40.77 23.66
CA CYS A 260 -9.53 39.84 22.60
C CYS A 260 -10.86 39.12 22.89
N SER A 261 -11.12 38.79 24.16
CA SER A 261 -12.33 38.09 24.62
C SER A 261 -12.90 38.73 25.88
N LYS A 262 -14.12 39.28 25.77
CA LYS A 262 -14.81 39.96 26.87
C LYS A 262 -15.51 39.00 27.83
N ASP A 263 -15.57 37.72 27.49
CA ASP A 263 -16.16 36.71 28.36
C ASP A 263 -15.26 36.45 29.55
N LEU A 264 -15.88 36.29 30.73
CA LEU A 264 -15.14 35.98 31.95
C LEU A 264 -14.79 34.48 31.95
N ILE A 265 -13.55 34.15 31.60
CA ILE A 265 -13.07 32.79 31.41
C ILE A 265 -12.01 32.46 32.48
N LYS A 266 -11.93 31.20 32.89
CA LYS A 266 -10.89 30.69 33.79
C LYS A 266 -9.60 30.53 33.00
N GLY A 267 -8.46 30.93 33.54
CA GLY A 267 -7.22 30.77 32.80
C GLY A 267 -5.97 31.25 33.51
N PHE A 268 -4.92 31.37 32.72
CA PHE A 268 -3.59 31.78 33.13
C PHE A 268 -3.08 32.88 32.22
N TRP A 269 -2.37 33.85 32.81
CA TRP A 269 -1.65 34.84 32.05
C TRP A 269 -0.17 34.49 31.98
N PHE A 270 0.44 34.77 30.84
CA PHE A 270 1.86 34.66 30.59
C PHE A 270 2.36 35.98 30.00
N ARG A 271 3.60 36.35 30.30
CA ARG A 271 4.26 37.54 29.75
C ARG A 271 5.47 37.10 28.94
N ILE A 272 5.57 37.65 27.73
CA ILE A 272 6.65 37.37 26.78
C ILE A 272 7.20 38.72 26.30
N LYS A 273 8.52 38.93 26.39
CA LYS A 273 9.15 40.12 25.80
C LYS A 273 9.24 39.94 24.27
N GLY A 274 9.12 41.00 23.48
CA GLY A 274 9.37 40.93 22.05
C GLY A 274 10.85 40.73 21.70
N ALA A 275 11.16 40.10 20.56
CA ALA A 275 12.54 39.86 20.10
C ALA A 275 12.70 39.77 18.56
N GLU A 276 11.75 40.30 17.77
CA GLU A 276 11.66 40.15 16.30
C GLU A 276 11.72 38.68 15.82
N GLN A 277 11.29 37.75 16.68
CA GLN A 277 11.25 36.33 16.38
C GLN A 277 9.82 35.84 16.16
N THR A 278 9.68 34.83 15.32
CA THR A 278 8.42 34.11 15.14
C THR A 278 8.40 32.91 16.08
N ILE A 279 7.30 32.77 16.80
CA ILE A 279 7.09 31.68 17.75
C ILE A 279 5.79 30.94 17.45
N VAL A 280 5.77 29.67 17.81
CA VAL A 280 4.55 28.87 17.88
C VAL A 280 4.16 28.69 19.35
N ILE A 281 2.93 29.03 19.67
CA ILE A 281 2.32 28.83 20.98
C ILE A 281 1.27 27.74 20.80
N SER A 282 1.40 26.64 21.53
CA SER A 282 0.61 25.42 21.29
C SER A 282 0.11 24.82 22.59
N THR A 283 -1.10 24.25 22.50
CA THR A 283 -1.68 23.39 23.54
C THR A 283 -1.96 21.98 23.04
N CYS A 284 -1.52 21.66 21.80
CA CYS A 284 -1.90 20.45 21.06
C CYS A 284 -1.46 19.12 21.68
N GLN A 285 -0.55 19.15 22.65
CA GLN A 285 -0.06 17.96 23.35
C GLN A 285 -0.90 17.63 24.61
N SER A 286 -1.96 18.39 24.87
CA SER A 286 -2.89 18.15 25.98
C SER A 286 -4.00 17.17 25.58
N GLU A 287 -4.79 16.70 26.55
CA GLU A 287 -6.09 16.10 26.24
C GLU A 287 -7.02 17.12 25.56
N ASN A 288 -8.09 16.66 24.90
CA ASN A 288 -8.93 17.49 24.03
C ASN A 288 -9.90 18.42 24.80
N TYR A 289 -9.36 19.29 25.63
CA TYR A 289 -10.05 20.32 26.39
C TYR A 289 -10.42 21.53 25.51
N ASP A 290 -11.52 22.22 25.85
CA ASP A 290 -11.91 23.49 25.23
C ASP A 290 -11.02 24.64 25.74
N VAL A 291 -10.05 25.04 24.91
CA VAL A 291 -8.98 25.97 25.28
C VAL A 291 -8.86 27.10 24.26
N SER A 292 -8.65 28.31 24.75
CA SER A 292 -8.38 29.49 23.95
C SER A 292 -7.05 30.14 24.30
N LEU A 293 -6.43 30.76 23.31
CA LEU A 293 -5.21 31.55 23.42
C LEU A 293 -5.51 32.95 22.91
N ASP A 294 -5.40 33.94 23.79
CA ASP A 294 -5.52 35.36 23.46
C ASP A 294 -4.18 36.05 23.67
N LEU A 295 -3.55 36.50 22.58
CA LEU A 295 -2.32 37.26 22.63
C LEU A 295 -2.61 38.74 22.46
N ILE A 296 -2.14 39.53 23.42
CA ILE A 296 -2.26 40.99 23.43
C ILE A 296 -0.87 41.61 23.52
N LYS A 297 -0.71 42.82 23.00
CA LYS A 297 0.54 43.58 23.10
C LYS A 297 0.31 44.90 23.81
N THR A 298 1.36 45.40 24.43
CA THR A 298 1.44 46.74 24.97
C THR A 298 2.73 47.41 24.52
N LYS A 299 2.61 48.67 24.10
CA LYS A 299 3.76 49.54 23.82
C LYS A 299 4.27 50.00 25.17
N THR A 300 5.55 49.79 25.45
CA THR A 300 6.37 50.36 26.56
C THR A 300 6.88 49.36 27.61
N ASP A 301 8.21 49.43 27.71
CA ASP A 301 9.17 48.96 28.70
C ASP A 301 8.64 48.87 30.16
N THR A 302 8.49 47.64 30.65
CA THR A 302 8.01 47.33 32.01
C THR A 302 9.09 47.46 33.08
N SER A 303 10.26 48.02 32.76
CA SER A 303 11.37 48.20 33.70
C SER A 303 11.13 49.27 34.76
N ASN A 304 10.27 50.28 34.49
CA ASN A 304 10.01 51.40 35.41
C ASN A 304 8.52 51.66 35.75
N ALA A 305 7.58 50.95 35.13
CA ALA A 305 6.17 51.05 35.49
C ALA A 305 5.92 50.18 36.74
N GLU A 306 5.27 50.73 37.77
CA GLU A 306 4.84 49.95 38.95
C GLU A 306 4.19 48.64 38.47
N ALA A 307 4.77 47.50 38.86
CA ALA A 307 4.14 46.20 38.68
C ALA A 307 2.68 46.28 39.18
N GLY A 308 1.70 45.96 38.33
CA GLY A 308 0.28 46.17 38.64
C GLY A 308 -0.44 47.31 37.90
N SER A 309 0.18 47.95 36.90
CA SER A 309 -0.39 49.12 36.22
C SER A 309 -1.09 48.87 34.87
N ILE A 310 -1.00 47.66 34.30
CA ILE A 310 -1.63 47.28 33.04
C ILE A 310 -3.09 46.85 33.22
N ASN A 311 -3.95 47.20 32.27
CA ASN A 311 -5.33 46.72 32.22
C ASN A 311 -5.57 45.95 30.91
N CYS A 312 -5.54 44.62 30.98
CA CYS A 312 -5.62 43.78 29.79
C CYS A 312 -7.00 43.72 29.13
N GLU A 313 -8.00 44.44 29.65
CA GLU A 313 -9.34 44.60 29.06
C GLU A 313 -9.53 45.98 28.40
N SER A 314 -8.63 46.96 28.64
CA SER A 314 -8.79 48.33 28.12
C SER A 314 -7.95 48.60 26.87
N SER A 315 -8.63 49.10 25.83
CA SER A 315 -8.00 49.58 24.59
C SER A 315 -7.03 50.76 24.79
N ASP A 316 -7.10 51.43 25.94
CA ASP A 316 -6.19 52.54 26.26
C ASP A 316 -4.78 52.04 26.63
N SER A 317 -4.64 50.75 26.96
CA SER A 317 -3.38 50.18 27.47
C SER A 317 -2.86 48.98 26.70
N VAL A 318 -3.74 48.27 25.97
CA VAL A 318 -3.37 47.05 25.24
C VAL A 318 -4.09 46.95 23.89
N GLU A 319 -3.49 46.23 22.96
CA GLU A 319 -4.07 45.91 21.65
C GLU A 319 -4.14 44.39 21.50
N CYS A 320 -5.28 43.87 21.01
CA CYS A 320 -5.40 42.46 20.66
C CYS A 320 -4.56 42.15 19.43
N VAL A 321 -3.62 41.21 19.55
CA VAL A 321 -2.76 40.76 18.43
C VAL A 321 -3.46 39.63 17.70
N LYS A 322 -3.88 38.60 18.45
CA LYS A 322 -4.46 37.39 17.89
C LYS A 322 -5.23 36.62 18.94
N SER A 323 -6.35 36.02 18.55
CA SER A 323 -7.09 35.06 19.36
C SER A 323 -7.29 33.78 18.56
N ARG A 324 -7.10 32.62 19.21
CA ARG A 324 -7.28 31.29 18.61
C ARG A 324 -7.90 30.34 19.63
N SER A 325 -8.84 29.53 19.16
CA SER A 325 -9.43 28.40 19.90
C SER A 325 -9.33 27.10 19.09
N ASP A 326 -8.45 27.09 18.10
CA ASP A 326 -8.28 26.05 17.09
C ASP A 326 -6.81 25.98 16.63
N GLY A 327 -6.47 24.98 15.82
CA GLY A 327 -5.15 24.85 15.18
C GLY A 327 -4.40 23.53 15.46
N CYS A 328 -4.99 22.62 16.24
CA CYS A 328 -4.42 21.31 16.57
C CYS A 328 -5.02 20.13 15.77
N GLY A 329 -5.74 20.41 14.68
CA GLY A 329 -6.40 19.40 13.83
C GLY A 329 -7.90 19.64 13.68
N THR A 330 -8.56 18.89 12.80
CA THR A 330 -9.95 19.13 12.37
C THR A 330 -11.04 18.86 13.42
N ASN A 331 -10.75 18.05 14.45
CA ASN A 331 -11.68 17.73 15.55
C ASN A 331 -11.13 18.11 16.93
N SER A 332 -10.06 18.90 16.96
CA SER A 332 -9.44 19.33 18.21
C SER A 332 -10.07 20.63 18.70
N LYS A 333 -10.34 20.71 20.01
CA LYS A 333 -10.73 21.94 20.71
C LYS A 333 -9.53 22.70 21.30
N LEU A 334 -8.33 22.20 21.01
CA LEU A 334 -7.07 22.80 21.46
C LEU A 334 -6.64 23.89 20.49
N ALA A 335 -5.94 24.87 21.07
CA ALA A 335 -5.51 26.07 20.37
C ALA A 335 -4.02 26.01 20.02
N LYS A 336 -3.70 26.48 18.82
CA LYS A 336 -2.34 26.73 18.34
C LYS A 336 -2.31 28.07 17.61
N MET A 337 -1.29 28.87 17.87
CA MET A 337 -1.05 30.10 17.12
C MET A 337 0.41 30.26 16.75
N VAL A 338 0.64 30.84 15.57
CA VAL A 338 1.95 31.31 15.12
C VAL A 338 1.91 32.82 15.05
N VAL A 339 2.89 33.48 15.65
CA VAL A 339 2.95 34.94 15.81
C VAL A 339 4.39 35.43 15.77
N THR A 340 4.60 36.60 15.18
CA THR A 340 5.89 37.31 15.21
C THR A 340 5.85 38.38 16.29
N LEU A 341 6.81 38.36 17.20
CA LEU A 341 6.86 39.25 18.37
C LEU A 341 7.89 40.35 18.16
N SER A 342 7.45 41.58 17.85
CA SER A 342 8.33 42.73 17.62
C SER A 342 9.04 43.18 18.89
N GLU A 343 10.30 43.60 18.81
CA GLU A 343 11.17 44.01 19.94
C GLU A 343 10.58 45.16 20.77
N ASP A 344 9.87 46.10 20.15
CA ASP A 344 9.33 47.29 20.81
C ASP A 344 8.13 47.02 21.75
N ASN A 345 7.62 45.78 21.76
CA ASN A 345 6.39 45.44 22.46
C ASN A 345 6.61 44.37 23.54
N THR A 346 5.87 44.48 24.64
CA THR A 346 5.68 43.37 25.59
C THR A 346 4.35 42.71 25.29
N TYR A 347 4.34 41.38 25.29
CA TYR A 347 3.17 40.56 25.00
C TYR A 347 2.64 39.90 26.27
N TYR A 348 1.32 39.83 26.37
CA TYR A 348 0.64 39.03 27.37
C TYR A 348 -0.22 38.00 26.66
N LEU A 349 -0.04 36.73 27.02
CA LEU A 349 -0.82 35.61 26.52
C LEU A 349 -1.80 35.20 27.62
N PHE A 350 -3.09 35.18 27.32
CA PHE A 350 -4.10 34.56 28.17
C PHE A 350 -4.47 33.20 27.61
N LEU A 351 -4.21 32.16 28.41
CA LEU A 351 -4.65 30.79 28.16
C LEU A 351 -5.98 30.58 28.89
N GLY A 352 -7.08 30.65 28.14
CA GLY A 352 -8.43 30.40 28.64
C GLY A 352 -8.78 28.92 28.60
N ILE A 353 -9.42 28.42 29.65
CA ILE A 353 -9.85 27.02 29.79
C ILE A 353 -11.36 27.03 30.07
N ASN A 354 -12.15 26.54 29.12
CA ASN A 354 -13.61 26.48 29.18
C ASN A 354 -14.11 25.11 29.72
N GLU A 355 -13.35 24.53 30.64
CA GLU A 355 -13.70 23.26 31.27
C GLU A 355 -14.34 23.48 32.65
N GLU A 356 -15.28 22.58 32.99
CA GLU A 356 -16.13 22.71 34.17
C GLU A 356 -15.87 21.65 35.22
N TYR A 357 -14.89 20.74 35.11
CA TYR A 357 -14.60 19.79 36.20
C TYR A 357 -13.12 19.74 36.52
N SER A 358 -12.32 19.24 35.58
CA SER A 358 -10.87 19.11 35.67
C SER A 358 -10.28 19.38 34.28
N ALA A 359 -9.10 20.00 34.25
CA ALA A 359 -8.29 20.11 33.04
C ALA A 359 -6.83 20.30 33.42
N GLU A 360 -5.96 19.61 32.72
CA GLU A 360 -4.51 19.78 32.80
C GLU A 360 -3.98 20.08 31.39
N VAL A 361 -3.54 21.32 31.19
CA VAL A 361 -3.16 21.82 29.86
C VAL A 361 -1.65 22.03 29.82
N LEU A 362 -1.00 21.39 28.86
CA LEU A 362 0.40 21.63 28.52
C LEU A 362 0.48 22.78 27.52
N LEU A 363 1.06 23.91 27.96
CA LEU A 363 1.41 25.03 27.09
C LEU A 363 2.86 24.87 26.64
N THR A 364 3.09 24.86 25.33
CA THR A 364 4.44 24.93 24.74
C THR A 364 4.62 26.21 23.94
N VAL A 365 5.83 26.77 23.99
CA VAL A 365 6.24 27.95 23.24
C VAL A 365 7.63 27.73 22.66
N ASP A 366 7.70 27.65 21.33
CA ASP A 366 8.93 27.31 20.60
C ASP A 366 9.21 28.36 19.52
N THR A 367 10.48 28.59 19.19
CA THR A 367 10.83 29.34 17.98
C THR A 367 10.40 28.58 16.74
N THR A 368 9.90 29.28 15.73
CA THR A 368 9.60 28.68 14.43
C THR A 368 9.78 29.71 13.32
N CYS A 369 9.89 29.24 12.09
CA CYS A 369 10.00 30.09 10.91
C CYS A 369 11.12 31.15 11.05
N PRO A 370 12.38 30.74 11.25
CA PRO A 370 13.51 31.66 11.33
C PRO A 370 13.48 32.62 10.14
N LEU A 371 13.70 33.92 10.42
CA LEU A 371 13.67 35.00 9.41
C LEU A 371 12.38 35.02 8.56
N SER A 372 11.24 34.60 9.13
CA SER A 372 9.95 34.50 8.42
C SER A 372 9.99 33.60 7.18
N CYS A 373 10.80 32.52 7.20
CA CYS A 373 11.01 31.59 6.09
C CYS A 373 11.77 32.16 4.88
N GLY A 374 12.44 33.31 5.07
CA GLY A 374 13.19 34.00 4.01
C GLY A 374 12.31 34.40 2.82
N GLU A 375 12.93 34.60 1.65
CA GLU A 375 12.19 34.92 0.42
C GLU A 375 11.55 33.69 -0.25
N ASN A 376 11.88 32.47 0.21
CA ASN A 376 11.57 31.21 -0.48
C ASN A 376 10.43 30.41 0.17
N GLY A 377 9.85 30.90 1.25
CA GLY A 377 8.72 30.26 1.93
C GLY A 377 7.75 31.25 2.54
N ILE A 378 6.69 30.71 3.12
CA ILE A 378 5.71 31.46 3.90
C ILE A 378 5.55 30.73 5.23
N CYS A 379 5.59 31.47 6.34
CA CYS A 379 5.33 30.86 7.65
C CYS A 379 3.85 30.51 7.78
N SER A 380 3.54 29.21 7.77
CA SER A 380 2.16 28.75 7.79
C SER A 380 1.61 28.72 9.21
N ALA A 381 0.50 29.44 9.39
CA ALA A 381 -0.25 29.43 10.64
C ALA A 381 -0.88 28.05 10.94
N TYR A 382 -1.06 27.18 9.93
CA TYR A 382 -1.65 25.86 10.09
C TYR A 382 -0.59 24.81 10.47
N SER A 383 0.44 24.65 9.62
CA SER A 383 1.48 23.66 9.89
C SER A 383 2.41 24.09 11.03
N GLY A 384 2.51 25.39 11.32
CA GLY A 384 3.41 25.91 12.35
C GLY A 384 4.88 25.90 11.94
N ARG A 385 5.14 25.79 10.64
CA ARG A 385 6.48 25.76 10.02
C ARG A 385 6.44 26.49 8.67
N CYS A 386 7.59 26.57 8.02
CA CYS A 386 7.70 27.14 6.68
C CYS A 386 7.04 26.23 5.63
N GLU A 387 6.12 26.79 4.85
CA GLU A 387 5.61 26.21 3.62
C GLU A 387 6.39 26.81 2.45
N CYS A 388 7.18 25.96 1.79
CA CYS A 388 8.12 26.40 0.77
C CYS A 388 7.44 26.63 -0.58
N LYS A 389 7.95 27.60 -1.34
CA LYS A 389 7.53 27.86 -2.72
C LYS A 389 7.90 26.67 -3.62
N PRO A 390 7.24 26.51 -4.78
CA PRO A 390 7.62 25.48 -5.74
C PRO A 390 9.12 25.56 -6.10
N GLY A 391 9.80 24.42 -6.11
CA GLY A 391 11.25 24.33 -6.31
C GLY A 391 12.08 24.33 -5.02
N PHE A 392 11.47 24.54 -3.86
CA PHE A 392 12.14 24.52 -2.55
C PHE A 392 11.52 23.46 -1.64
N VAL A 393 12.35 22.90 -0.75
CA VAL A 393 11.95 21.92 0.25
C VAL A 393 12.23 22.42 1.66
N PHE A 394 11.43 21.96 2.61
CA PHE A 394 11.59 22.31 4.03
C PHE A 394 12.71 21.48 4.66
N LYS A 395 13.79 22.13 5.08
CA LYS A 395 14.97 21.50 5.69
C LYS A 395 15.64 22.51 6.62
N ASP A 396 16.15 22.04 7.76
CA ASP A 396 16.81 22.88 8.79
C ASP A 396 16.01 24.13 9.17
N GLU A 397 14.71 23.96 9.42
CA GLU A 397 13.74 25.02 9.78
C GLU A 397 13.50 26.11 8.71
N GLY A 398 14.17 26.01 7.55
CA GLY A 398 14.04 26.93 6.43
C GLY A 398 13.53 26.28 5.15
N CYS A 399 13.49 27.07 4.09
CA CYS A 399 13.22 26.60 2.73
C CYS A 399 14.50 26.67 1.91
N THR A 400 14.94 25.52 1.41
CA THR A 400 16.19 25.36 0.65
C THR A 400 15.92 24.69 -0.69
N GLU A 401 16.80 24.94 -1.66
CA GLU A 401 16.85 24.19 -2.93
C GLU A 401 17.31 22.75 -2.66
N CYS A 402 18.18 22.57 -1.66
CA CYS A 402 18.84 21.29 -1.38
C CYS A 402 17.87 20.19 -0.95
N GLY A 403 17.74 19.17 -1.79
CA GLY A 403 16.80 18.08 -1.58
C GLY A 403 15.51 18.23 -2.40
N ASN A 404 15.42 19.17 -3.34
CA ASN A 404 14.29 19.34 -4.24
C ASN A 404 14.28 18.33 -5.41
N GLY A 405 15.35 17.55 -5.58
CA GLY A 405 15.49 16.52 -6.60
C GLY A 405 16.25 16.97 -7.84
N VAL A 406 16.90 18.13 -7.80
CA VAL A 406 17.67 18.73 -8.90
C VAL A 406 18.95 19.31 -8.31
N VAL A 407 20.08 19.16 -9.00
CA VAL A 407 21.33 19.83 -8.61
C VAL A 407 21.25 21.29 -9.06
N ASP A 408 21.01 22.20 -8.12
CA ASP A 408 20.89 23.64 -8.39
C ASP A 408 22.23 24.37 -8.42
N ALA A 409 22.24 25.64 -8.84
CA ALA A 409 23.48 26.40 -9.12
C ALA A 409 24.39 26.61 -7.89
N ASN A 410 23.84 26.49 -6.68
CA ASN A 410 24.58 26.63 -5.41
C ASN A 410 24.85 25.28 -4.74
N GLU A 411 24.61 24.18 -5.44
CA GLU A 411 24.75 22.83 -4.93
C GLU A 411 25.80 22.08 -5.75
N ASP A 412 26.57 21.23 -5.07
CA ASP A 412 27.47 20.31 -5.75
C ASP A 412 26.74 19.00 -6.12
N CYS A 413 25.71 18.63 -5.37
CA CYS A 413 25.01 17.35 -5.49
C CYS A 413 23.64 17.40 -4.80
N ASP A 414 22.70 16.52 -5.17
CA ASP A 414 21.43 16.36 -4.47
C ASP A 414 21.06 14.88 -4.30
N LEU A 415 20.95 14.42 -3.05
CA LEU A 415 20.59 13.05 -2.67
C LEU A 415 19.14 12.66 -3.07
N SER A 416 18.23 13.63 -3.23
CA SER A 416 16.84 13.35 -3.63
C SER A 416 16.64 13.33 -5.15
N SER A 417 17.68 13.65 -5.93
CA SER A 417 17.66 13.57 -7.40
C SER A 417 17.49 12.16 -7.97
N GLY A 418 17.57 11.14 -7.10
CA GLY A 418 17.55 9.72 -7.46
C GLY A 418 18.93 9.17 -7.84
N VAL A 419 19.97 9.99 -7.81
CA VAL A 419 21.37 9.59 -7.96
C VAL A 419 21.90 9.09 -6.62
N ASN A 420 22.38 7.85 -6.57
CA ASN A 420 23.04 7.33 -5.38
C ASN A 420 24.46 7.90 -5.29
N ASP A 421 24.66 8.89 -4.43
CA ASP A 421 25.94 9.56 -4.20
C ASP A 421 26.33 9.53 -2.71
N THR A 422 27.15 8.55 -2.34
CA THR A 422 27.63 8.39 -0.95
C THR A 422 28.58 9.51 -0.49
N GLN A 423 29.09 10.31 -1.44
CA GLN A 423 29.99 11.42 -1.18
C GLN A 423 29.27 12.76 -1.17
N CYS A 424 27.95 12.77 -1.37
CA CYS A 424 27.12 13.96 -1.19
C CYS A 424 26.71 14.10 0.28
N THR A 425 26.91 15.29 0.84
CA THR A 425 26.52 15.60 2.22
C THR A 425 25.05 16.02 2.30
N GLU A 426 24.46 15.98 3.50
CA GLU A 426 23.10 16.47 3.72
C GLU A 426 22.93 17.96 3.39
N SER A 427 24.00 18.73 3.31
CA SER A 427 23.96 20.15 2.89
C SER A 427 24.11 20.33 1.37
N CYS A 428 23.96 19.27 0.56
CA CYS A 428 24.11 19.29 -0.90
C CYS A 428 25.47 19.76 -1.41
N ASN A 429 26.50 19.54 -0.59
CA ASN A 429 27.90 19.78 -0.93
C ASN A 429 28.66 18.46 -1.02
N CYS A 430 29.71 18.41 -1.83
CA CYS A 430 30.59 17.26 -1.87
C CYS A 430 31.41 17.11 -0.58
N ALA A 431 31.65 15.86 -0.17
CA ALA A 431 32.52 15.55 0.96
C ALA A 431 33.94 16.10 0.74
N TYR A 432 34.66 16.35 1.83
CA TYR A 432 36.00 16.92 1.74
C TYR A 432 36.93 16.04 0.88
N GLY A 433 37.52 16.64 -0.16
CA GLY A 433 38.42 15.97 -1.10
C GLY A 433 37.76 15.54 -2.42
N THR A 434 36.43 15.64 -2.54
CA THR A 434 35.69 15.37 -3.77
C THR A 434 35.09 16.66 -4.36
N LYS A 435 34.67 16.60 -5.64
CA LYS A 435 34.06 17.69 -6.39
C LYS A 435 32.96 17.15 -7.32
N PRO A 436 32.00 17.98 -7.75
CA PRO A 436 30.99 17.55 -8.72
C PRO A 436 31.64 17.21 -10.06
N MET A 437 31.51 15.96 -10.47
CA MET A 437 32.03 15.42 -11.72
C MET A 437 30.91 14.78 -12.53
N SER A 438 30.88 15.05 -13.83
CA SER A 438 29.97 14.37 -14.77
C SER A 438 30.51 12.99 -15.10
N LEU A 439 30.01 11.96 -14.42
CA LEU A 439 30.43 10.57 -14.60
C LEU A 439 29.41 9.82 -15.44
N SER A 440 29.88 8.93 -16.31
CA SER A 440 29.01 8.05 -17.10
C SER A 440 28.97 6.66 -16.48
N TYR A 441 27.80 6.25 -16.00
CA TYR A 441 27.55 4.93 -15.45
C TYR A 441 26.43 4.23 -16.22
N ASN A 442 26.66 3.00 -16.69
CA ASN A 442 25.69 2.23 -17.48
C ASN A 442 25.04 3.01 -18.65
N GLY A 443 25.80 3.91 -19.29
CA GLY A 443 25.34 4.72 -20.43
C GLY A 443 24.48 5.93 -20.08
N LYS A 444 24.31 6.26 -18.80
CA LYS A 444 23.71 7.53 -18.32
C LYS A 444 24.81 8.43 -17.76
N THR A 445 24.73 9.72 -18.04
CA THR A 445 25.62 10.72 -17.45
C THR A 445 24.92 11.35 -16.25
N GLU A 446 25.51 11.24 -15.08
CA GLU A 446 25.01 11.78 -13.82
C GLU A 446 26.11 12.63 -13.16
N ILE A 447 25.73 13.68 -12.44
CA ILE A 447 26.67 14.50 -11.65
C ILE A 447 26.83 13.82 -10.29
N LYS A 448 28.05 13.43 -9.94
CA LYS A 448 28.39 12.82 -8.64
C LYS A 448 29.64 13.46 -8.04
N CYS A 449 29.75 13.42 -6.72
CA CYS A 449 30.88 13.91 -5.96
C CYS A 449 32.07 12.93 -5.97
N ALA A 450 33.01 13.09 -6.89
CA ALA A 450 34.16 12.19 -7.02
C ALA A 450 35.50 12.93 -6.87
N VAL A 451 36.61 12.18 -6.82
CA VAL A 451 37.95 12.79 -6.87
C VAL A 451 38.10 13.62 -8.17
N PRO A 452 38.80 14.77 -8.15
CA PRO A 452 38.83 15.68 -9.31
C PRO A 452 39.41 15.10 -10.60
N THR A 453 40.17 14.01 -10.50
CA THR A 453 40.77 13.31 -11.62
C THR A 453 39.84 12.26 -12.23
N CYS A 454 38.73 11.93 -11.56
CA CYS A 454 37.87 10.81 -11.95
C CYS A 454 37.20 11.00 -13.31
N GLY A 455 37.27 9.95 -14.15
CA GLY A 455 36.66 9.90 -15.47
C GLY A 455 37.46 10.64 -16.56
N ASN A 456 38.77 10.85 -16.36
CA ASN A 456 39.59 11.64 -17.28
C ASN A 456 40.31 10.81 -18.36
N GLY A 457 40.16 9.48 -18.33
CA GLY A 457 40.79 8.53 -19.25
C GLY A 457 42.21 8.14 -18.84
N LYS A 458 42.66 8.46 -17.63
CA LYS A 458 43.95 8.09 -17.03
C LYS A 458 43.73 7.67 -15.59
N ILE A 459 44.56 6.73 -15.16
CA ILE A 459 44.59 6.25 -13.78
C ILE A 459 45.54 7.14 -12.99
N ASP A 460 44.98 8.03 -12.19
CA ASP A 460 45.71 8.98 -11.35
C ASP A 460 45.99 8.43 -9.94
N GLU A 461 46.87 9.12 -9.22
CA GLU A 461 47.18 8.77 -7.83
C GLU A 461 45.89 8.91 -7.00
N PHE A 462 45.55 7.87 -6.21
CA PHE A 462 44.31 7.72 -5.42
C PHE A 462 43.06 7.18 -6.14
N GLU A 463 43.16 6.77 -7.41
CA GLU A 463 42.08 6.07 -8.13
C GLU A 463 42.26 4.55 -8.08
N GLU A 464 41.17 3.81 -7.83
CA GLU A 464 41.17 2.35 -7.99
C GLU A 464 40.74 1.93 -9.41
N CYS A 465 40.00 2.81 -10.07
CA CYS A 465 39.48 2.70 -11.41
C CYS A 465 39.14 4.11 -11.96
N ASP A 466 38.95 4.25 -13.27
CA ASP A 466 38.68 5.54 -13.96
C ASP A 466 37.42 5.45 -14.85
N GLY A 467 36.49 4.54 -14.52
CA GLY A 467 35.21 4.33 -15.20
C GLY A 467 34.83 2.86 -15.45
N GLY A 468 33.85 2.58 -16.30
CA GLY A 468 33.54 1.19 -16.69
C GLY A 468 32.89 0.30 -15.61
N TYR A 469 32.95 -1.02 -15.80
CA TYR A 469 32.21 -1.99 -14.97
C TYR A 469 32.69 -1.99 -13.51
N GLY A 470 31.75 -1.88 -12.56
CA GLY A 470 32.03 -1.96 -11.13
C GLY A 470 32.75 -0.75 -10.53
N CYS A 471 32.97 0.31 -11.31
CA CYS A 471 33.63 1.53 -10.86
C CYS A 471 32.59 2.63 -10.58
N ASP A 472 32.49 3.07 -9.33
CA ASP A 472 31.67 4.23 -8.93
C ASP A 472 32.53 5.17 -8.09
N HIS A 473 32.43 6.49 -8.29
CA HIS A 473 33.30 7.48 -7.62
C HIS A 473 34.82 7.23 -7.76
N CYS A 474 35.26 6.53 -8.81
CA CYS A 474 36.64 6.05 -9.00
C CYS A 474 37.17 5.08 -7.93
N VAL A 475 36.24 4.39 -7.28
CA VAL A 475 36.48 3.25 -6.40
C VAL A 475 35.69 2.02 -6.88
N CYS A 476 36.17 0.82 -6.57
CA CYS A 476 35.45 -0.39 -6.94
C CYS A 476 34.29 -0.67 -5.96
N VAL A 477 33.08 -0.82 -6.49
CA VAL A 477 31.83 -1.00 -5.71
C VAL A 477 31.10 -2.31 -6.06
N ASP A 478 30.00 -2.61 -5.37
CA ASP A 478 29.04 -3.69 -5.70
C ASP A 478 29.64 -5.04 -6.05
N GLY A 479 30.35 -5.67 -5.08
CA GLY A 479 30.88 -7.01 -5.30
C GLY A 479 31.91 -7.06 -6.42
N THR A 480 32.71 -6.01 -6.58
CA THR A 480 33.91 -5.98 -7.41
C THR A 480 35.16 -5.69 -6.57
N LYS A 481 36.34 -5.93 -7.14
CA LYS A 481 37.66 -5.75 -6.52
C LYS A 481 38.56 -4.98 -7.47
N LYS A 482 39.52 -4.22 -6.90
CA LYS A 482 40.52 -3.53 -7.70
C LYS A 482 41.52 -4.49 -8.35
N TYR A 483 41.97 -4.13 -9.56
CA TYR A 483 43.14 -4.74 -10.20
C TYR A 483 44.43 -4.41 -9.43
N ALA A 484 45.46 -5.25 -9.54
CA ALA A 484 46.76 -4.97 -8.92
C ALA A 484 47.44 -3.72 -9.52
N LYS A 485 47.16 -3.44 -10.79
CA LYS A 485 47.38 -2.13 -11.43
C LYS A 485 46.02 -1.59 -11.82
N ALA A 486 45.61 -0.45 -11.24
CA ALA A 486 44.35 0.18 -11.57
C ALA A 486 44.22 0.41 -13.09
N ARG A 487 43.02 0.18 -13.61
CA ARG A 487 42.65 0.25 -15.03
C ARG A 487 41.29 0.92 -15.13
N PHE A 488 40.74 1.01 -16.35
CA PHE A 488 39.45 1.68 -16.56
C PHE A 488 38.38 1.16 -15.58
N GLY A 489 38.09 -0.16 -15.52
CA GLY A 489 37.10 -0.74 -14.58
C GLY A 489 37.63 -1.70 -13.51
N CYS A 490 36.73 -2.43 -12.85
CA CYS A 490 36.99 -3.31 -11.71
C CYS A 490 36.76 -4.80 -12.03
N ILE A 491 37.40 -5.68 -11.25
CA ILE A 491 37.29 -7.14 -11.39
C ILE A 491 36.04 -7.65 -10.65
N PRO A 492 35.22 -8.56 -11.20
CA PRO A 492 34.16 -9.24 -10.46
C PRO A 492 34.67 -9.90 -9.16
N ALA A 493 33.90 -9.88 -8.06
CA ALA A 493 34.34 -10.50 -6.80
C ALA A 493 34.41 -12.03 -6.86
N THR A 494 33.72 -12.65 -7.81
CA THR A 494 33.81 -14.08 -8.15
C THR A 494 35.21 -14.46 -8.61
N CYS A 495 35.99 -13.51 -9.14
CA CYS A 495 37.33 -13.78 -9.62
C CYS A 495 38.25 -14.29 -8.48
N GLY A 496 38.88 -15.43 -8.74
CA GLY A 496 39.75 -16.18 -7.83
C GLY A 496 39.06 -17.31 -7.08
N ASN A 497 37.81 -17.68 -7.42
CA ASN A 497 37.06 -18.73 -6.72
C ASN A 497 37.26 -20.15 -7.29
N LYS A 498 38.03 -20.25 -8.38
CA LYS A 498 38.34 -21.47 -9.15
C LYS A 498 37.17 -22.05 -9.94
N LYS A 499 36.20 -21.24 -10.33
CA LYS A 499 35.09 -21.63 -11.21
C LYS A 499 34.88 -20.56 -12.26
N TRP A 500 34.70 -20.99 -13.49
CA TRP A 500 34.30 -20.07 -14.54
C TRP A 500 32.89 -19.55 -14.26
N ASP A 501 32.79 -18.26 -13.96
CA ASP A 501 31.54 -17.53 -13.77
C ASP A 501 31.26 -16.60 -14.96
N GLU A 502 29.98 -16.28 -15.18
CA GLU A 502 29.57 -15.44 -16.30
C GLU A 502 30.17 -14.02 -16.20
N GLY A 503 30.98 -13.63 -17.18
CA GLY A 503 31.72 -12.36 -17.18
C GLY A 503 33.23 -12.51 -16.97
N GLU A 504 33.73 -13.72 -16.69
CA GLU A 504 35.15 -14.04 -16.57
C GLU A 504 35.64 -14.84 -17.79
N GLU A 505 36.89 -14.63 -18.26
CA GLU A 505 37.46 -15.47 -19.32
C GLU A 505 38.03 -16.78 -18.77
N CYS A 506 38.40 -16.77 -17.48
CA CYS A 506 38.97 -17.87 -16.72
C CYS A 506 38.93 -17.55 -15.22
N ASP A 507 39.15 -18.54 -14.36
CA ASP A 507 39.17 -18.32 -12.90
C ASP A 507 40.24 -19.20 -12.23
N GLY A 508 41.49 -18.73 -12.20
CA GLY A 508 42.54 -19.32 -11.36
C GLY A 508 43.26 -20.58 -11.89
N GLY A 509 43.28 -20.77 -13.21
CA GLY A 509 43.94 -21.88 -13.91
C GLY A 509 45.21 -21.57 -14.72
N TYR A 510 45.70 -22.53 -15.51
CA TYR A 510 46.82 -22.33 -16.44
C TYR A 510 46.46 -21.31 -17.52
N GLY A 511 47.34 -20.34 -17.72
CA GLY A 511 47.13 -19.25 -18.67
C GLY A 511 46.13 -18.19 -18.20
N CYS A 512 45.73 -18.19 -16.92
CA CYS A 512 44.78 -17.23 -16.35
C CYS A 512 45.46 -16.28 -15.34
N ILE A 513 45.31 -14.97 -15.51
CA ILE A 513 45.77 -13.95 -14.52
C ILE A 513 44.68 -12.88 -14.41
N GLU A 514 44.28 -12.50 -13.19
CA GLU A 514 43.21 -11.52 -12.94
C GLU A 514 41.91 -11.83 -13.72
N CYS A 515 41.61 -13.13 -13.90
CA CYS A 515 40.45 -13.67 -14.64
C CYS A 515 40.39 -13.33 -16.14
N GLU A 516 41.55 -12.99 -16.71
CA GLU A 516 41.79 -12.79 -18.14
C GLU A 516 42.76 -13.87 -18.67
N CYS A 517 42.50 -14.40 -19.87
CA CYS A 517 43.41 -15.33 -20.52
C CYS A 517 44.66 -14.60 -21.04
N GLN A 518 45.84 -15.14 -20.76
CA GLN A 518 47.12 -14.61 -21.23
C GLN A 518 47.25 -14.72 -22.76
N GLU A 519 48.14 -13.92 -23.37
CA GLU A 519 48.42 -14.02 -24.81
C GLU A 519 48.74 -15.48 -25.23
N ASP A 520 48.20 -15.90 -26.39
CA ASP A 520 48.19 -17.28 -26.91
C ASP A 520 47.34 -18.31 -26.15
N TRP A 521 46.49 -17.86 -25.22
CA TRP A 521 45.47 -18.67 -24.56
C TRP A 521 44.06 -18.16 -24.90
N PHE A 522 43.11 -19.08 -24.99
CA PHE A 522 41.72 -18.84 -25.39
C PHE A 522 40.76 -19.34 -24.32
N GLU A 523 39.62 -18.67 -24.20
CA GLU A 523 38.51 -19.06 -23.34
C GLU A 523 38.05 -20.51 -23.64
N ASN A 524 37.80 -21.29 -22.59
CA ASN A 524 37.38 -22.69 -22.67
C ASN A 524 36.19 -23.02 -21.76
N GLU A 525 35.44 -22.01 -21.29
CA GLU A 525 34.30 -22.17 -20.37
C GLU A 525 34.69 -22.99 -19.12
N GLN A 526 35.93 -22.82 -18.66
CA GLN A 526 36.54 -23.55 -17.55
C GLN A 526 37.44 -22.58 -16.77
N ALA A 527 37.82 -22.98 -15.54
CA ALA A 527 38.75 -22.22 -14.70
C ALA A 527 40.11 -21.97 -15.39
N ASP A 528 40.52 -22.87 -16.29
CA ASP A 528 41.75 -22.79 -17.09
C ASP A 528 41.47 -22.30 -18.53
N CYS A 529 42.43 -21.58 -19.11
CA CYS A 529 42.41 -21.25 -20.53
C CYS A 529 42.94 -22.42 -21.39
N THR A 530 42.65 -22.43 -22.70
CA THR A 530 43.14 -23.45 -23.65
C THR A 530 44.03 -22.85 -24.73
N ARG A 531 44.99 -23.63 -25.26
CA ARG A 531 45.82 -23.23 -26.42
C ARG A 531 45.15 -23.52 -27.77
N LEU A 532 43.98 -24.20 -27.77
CA LEU A 532 43.23 -24.52 -29.00
C LEU A 532 42.14 -23.48 -29.27
N SER A 533 42.24 -22.79 -30.41
CA SER A 533 41.22 -21.84 -30.84
C SER A 533 39.87 -22.53 -31.16
N LYS A 534 38.77 -21.78 -30.99
CA LYS A 534 37.39 -22.22 -31.28
C LYS A 534 37.23 -22.69 -32.75
N ALA A 535 37.95 -22.07 -33.67
CA ALA A 535 37.95 -22.42 -35.10
C ALA A 535 38.55 -23.82 -35.35
N MET A 536 39.65 -24.16 -34.67
CA MET A 536 40.33 -25.45 -34.84
C MET A 536 39.47 -26.62 -34.31
N LYS A 537 38.79 -26.42 -33.16
CA LYS A 537 37.86 -27.41 -32.60
C LYS A 537 36.68 -27.70 -33.54
N ASN A 538 36.08 -26.65 -34.13
CA ASN A 538 34.96 -26.80 -35.05
C ASN A 538 35.37 -27.51 -36.36
N PHE A 539 36.55 -27.21 -36.91
CA PHE A 539 37.03 -27.85 -38.14
C PHE A 539 37.16 -29.38 -38.02
N LEU A 540 37.69 -29.86 -36.89
CA LEU A 540 37.84 -31.29 -36.61
C LEU A 540 36.51 -32.03 -36.52
N PHE A 541 35.49 -31.41 -35.90
CA PHE A 541 34.17 -32.04 -35.72
C PHE A 541 33.38 -32.13 -37.04
N TRP A 542 33.32 -31.03 -37.81
CA TRP A 542 32.57 -30.97 -39.07
C TRP A 542 33.23 -31.74 -40.21
N GLY A 543 34.57 -31.78 -40.26
CA GLY A 543 35.30 -32.50 -41.31
C GLY A 543 35.05 -34.01 -41.30
N ILE A 544 35.00 -34.62 -40.12
CA ILE A 544 34.75 -36.07 -39.98
C ILE A 544 33.30 -36.42 -40.33
N GLY A 545 32.34 -35.58 -39.91
CA GLY A 545 30.92 -35.79 -40.20
C GLY A 545 30.58 -35.76 -41.70
N ALA A 546 31.21 -34.86 -42.46
CA ALA A 546 30.98 -34.74 -43.90
C ALA A 546 31.44 -35.98 -44.68
N CYS A 547 32.56 -36.59 -44.30
CA CYS A 547 33.08 -37.80 -44.92
C CYS A 547 32.14 -39.01 -44.73
N VAL A 548 31.56 -39.16 -43.54
CA VAL A 548 30.62 -40.26 -43.23
C VAL A 548 29.31 -40.11 -44.02
N TYR A 549 28.79 -38.88 -44.13
CA TYR A 549 27.56 -38.59 -44.87
C TYR A 549 27.68 -38.94 -46.37
N LEU A 550 28.84 -38.62 -46.97
CA LEU A 550 29.10 -38.88 -48.39
C LEU A 550 29.18 -40.39 -48.69
N PHE A 551 29.73 -41.17 -47.76
CA PHE A 551 29.79 -42.63 -47.88
C PHE A 551 28.39 -43.28 -47.87
N ILE A 552 27.48 -42.84 -46.99
CA ILE A 552 26.11 -43.35 -46.91
C ILE A 552 25.34 -43.07 -48.21
N TYR A 553 25.54 -41.89 -48.80
CA TYR A 553 24.85 -41.48 -50.03
C TYR A 553 25.24 -42.37 -51.24
N ILE A 554 26.52 -42.73 -51.36
CA ILE A 554 27.02 -43.61 -52.42
C ILE A 554 26.40 -45.01 -52.31
N VAL A 555 26.30 -45.56 -51.09
CA VAL A 555 25.67 -46.86 -50.85
C VAL A 555 24.18 -46.85 -51.23
N GLY A 556 23.46 -45.79 -50.88
CA GLY A 556 22.04 -45.62 -51.26
C GLY A 556 21.83 -45.58 -52.78
N PHE A 557 22.70 -44.90 -53.52
CA PHE A 557 22.62 -44.81 -54.98
C PHE A 557 22.74 -46.18 -55.67
N ILE A 558 23.64 -47.04 -55.19
CA ILE A 558 23.84 -48.39 -55.73
C ILE A 558 22.60 -49.28 -55.51
N ILE A 559 21.95 -49.16 -54.36
CA ILE A 559 20.71 -49.90 -54.04
C ILE A 559 19.56 -49.47 -54.97
N CYS A 560 19.39 -48.16 -55.19
CA CYS A 560 18.37 -47.63 -56.10
C CYS A 560 18.55 -48.13 -57.55
N LEU A 561 19.79 -48.22 -58.03
CA LEU A 561 20.11 -48.75 -59.37
C LEU A 561 19.71 -50.23 -59.52
N LEU A 562 19.94 -51.05 -58.50
CA LEU A 562 19.53 -52.46 -58.50
C LEU A 562 18.00 -52.62 -58.46
N LEU A 563 17.30 -51.76 -57.71
CA LEU A 563 15.84 -51.74 -57.65
C LEU A 563 15.23 -51.31 -59.00
N PHE A 564 15.81 -50.30 -59.67
CA PHE A 564 15.38 -49.85 -60.99
C PHE A 564 15.38 -50.99 -62.02
N PHE A 565 16.49 -51.73 -62.13
CA PHE A 565 16.58 -52.88 -63.05
C PHE A 565 15.55 -53.99 -62.75
N ARG A 566 15.23 -54.24 -61.47
CA ARG A 566 14.20 -55.21 -61.09
C ARG A 566 12.79 -54.70 -61.42
N LEU A 567 12.53 -53.41 -61.23
CA LEU A 567 11.23 -52.79 -61.50
C LEU A 567 10.88 -52.82 -62.99
N THR A 568 11.85 -52.51 -63.87
CA THR A 568 11.63 -52.51 -65.33
C THR A 568 11.31 -53.91 -65.86
N LYS A 569 11.87 -54.96 -65.24
CA LYS A 569 11.55 -56.36 -65.57
C LYS A 569 10.14 -56.74 -65.14
N LYS A 570 9.65 -56.18 -64.02
CA LYS A 570 8.31 -56.43 -63.48
C LYS A 570 7.21 -55.70 -64.27
N ILE A 571 7.47 -54.46 -64.71
CA ILE A 571 6.55 -53.66 -65.54
C ILE A 571 6.26 -54.33 -66.91
N LYS A 572 7.27 -54.98 -67.51
CA LYS A 572 7.07 -55.75 -68.76
C LYS A 572 6.19 -56.98 -68.58
N GLN A 573 6.11 -57.51 -67.36
CA GLN A 573 5.29 -58.65 -66.98
C GLN A 573 3.84 -58.21 -66.67
N GLU A 574 3.67 -57.05 -66.04
CA GLU A 574 2.35 -56.47 -65.71
C GLU A 574 1.57 -55.99 -66.96
N ILE A 575 2.25 -55.54 -68.03
CA ILE A 575 1.60 -55.17 -69.31
C ILE A 575 1.01 -56.38 -70.07
N GLU A 576 1.51 -57.60 -69.85
CA GLU A 576 0.91 -58.83 -70.40
C GLU A 576 -0.27 -59.34 -69.55
N ASP A 577 -0.27 -59.06 -68.25
CA ASP A 577 -1.36 -59.41 -67.32
C ASP A 577 -2.55 -58.42 -67.37
N GLU A 578 -2.34 -57.13 -67.70
CA GLU A 578 -3.41 -56.12 -67.87
C GLU A 578 -4.32 -56.34 -69.09
N LYS A 579 -3.96 -57.23 -70.04
CA LYS A 579 -4.87 -57.65 -71.13
C LYS A 579 -5.99 -58.60 -70.66
N MET A 580 -5.98 -59.06 -69.41
CA MET A 580 -6.98 -59.97 -68.82
C MET A 580 -7.92 -59.32 -67.79
N THR A 581 -7.97 -58.00 -67.71
CA THR A 581 -8.89 -57.24 -66.84
C THR A 581 -9.88 -56.40 -67.65
N ILE A 582 -10.57 -57.05 -68.59
CA ILE A 582 -11.83 -56.58 -69.18
C ILE A 582 -12.84 -57.62 -68.74
N PHE A 583 -13.69 -57.33 -67.74
CA PHE A 583 -15.01 -57.95 -67.41
C PHE A 583 -15.34 -57.69 -65.93
N GLU A 584 -15.36 -56.42 -65.50
CA GLU A 584 -15.72 -56.07 -64.10
C GLU A 584 -17.19 -55.72 -63.88
N ASN A 585 -18.06 -55.69 -64.90
CA ASN A 585 -19.51 -55.52 -64.68
C ASN A 585 -20.32 -56.00 -65.89
N THR A 586 -20.56 -57.31 -66.01
CA THR A 586 -21.49 -57.84 -67.03
C THR A 586 -22.21 -59.07 -66.50
N VAL A 587 -23.54 -58.95 -66.35
CA VAL A 587 -24.44 -60.04 -65.95
C VAL A 587 -24.57 -61.01 -67.13
N ILE A 588 -24.16 -62.27 -66.97
CA ILE A 588 -24.26 -63.30 -68.01
C ILE A 588 -25.57 -64.09 -67.82
N PRO A 589 -26.61 -63.88 -68.67
CA PRO A 589 -27.86 -64.61 -68.56
C PRO A 589 -27.67 -66.10 -68.86
N PHE A 590 -28.39 -66.95 -68.13
CA PHE A 590 -28.26 -68.41 -68.24
C PHE A 590 -29.14 -68.98 -69.36
N ASP A 591 -28.52 -69.59 -70.38
CA ASP A 591 -29.23 -70.33 -71.43
C ASP A 591 -29.58 -71.76 -70.98
N LYS A 592 -30.88 -72.07 -70.98
CA LYS A 592 -31.44 -73.34 -70.48
C LYS A 592 -31.44 -74.45 -71.54
N THR A 593 -31.17 -74.16 -72.81
CA THR A 593 -31.50 -75.06 -73.92
C THR A 593 -30.65 -76.33 -74.02
N ASN A 594 -29.46 -76.40 -73.41
CA ASN A 594 -28.59 -77.60 -73.40
C ASN A 594 -27.94 -77.91 -72.02
N SER A 595 -28.55 -77.44 -70.93
CA SER A 595 -27.98 -77.53 -69.59
C SER A 595 -28.56 -78.71 -68.79
N GLN A 596 -27.73 -79.63 -68.31
CA GLN A 596 -28.14 -80.66 -67.34
C GLN A 596 -28.11 -80.09 -65.93
N PHE A 597 -29.25 -80.12 -65.24
CA PHE A 597 -29.34 -79.66 -63.85
C PHE A 597 -28.97 -80.80 -62.91
N ILE A 598 -28.03 -80.52 -61.99
CA ILE A 598 -27.63 -81.44 -60.93
C ILE A 598 -28.36 -81.00 -59.65
N ASP A 599 -29.08 -81.92 -58.99
CA ASP A 599 -29.71 -81.64 -57.71
C ASP A 599 -28.66 -81.62 -56.58
N ILE A 600 -28.49 -80.43 -55.99
CA ILE A 600 -27.46 -80.11 -54.98
C ILE A 600 -27.77 -80.78 -53.63
N LYS A 601 -28.99 -81.31 -53.41
CA LYS A 601 -29.36 -82.02 -52.17
C LYS A 601 -28.75 -83.41 -52.04
N THR A 602 -28.32 -84.00 -53.15
CA THR A 602 -27.66 -85.31 -53.20
C THR A 602 -26.14 -85.16 -53.14
N LYS A 603 -25.45 -85.90 -52.25
CA LYS A 603 -24.00 -85.78 -52.06
C LYS A 603 -23.26 -86.11 -53.36
N ASN A 604 -22.37 -85.22 -53.79
CA ASN A 604 -21.59 -85.34 -55.02
C ASN A 604 -20.09 -85.41 -54.68
N ASP A 605 -19.38 -86.41 -55.21
CA ASP A 605 -17.97 -86.65 -54.90
C ASP A 605 -17.01 -85.70 -55.65
N TYR A 606 -17.49 -84.98 -56.68
CA TYR A 606 -16.67 -84.10 -57.51
C TYR A 606 -16.57 -82.68 -56.94
N PHE A 607 -17.67 -82.11 -56.46
CA PHE A 607 -17.71 -80.77 -55.87
C PHE A 607 -18.75 -80.68 -54.77
N SER A 608 -18.60 -79.71 -53.87
CA SER A 608 -19.56 -79.47 -52.79
C SER A 608 -19.77 -77.98 -52.54
N PHE A 609 -21.02 -77.60 -52.27
CA PHE A 609 -21.37 -76.28 -51.75
C PHE A 609 -21.57 -76.35 -50.24
N SER A 610 -21.19 -75.30 -49.51
CA SER A 610 -21.38 -75.21 -48.05
C SER A 610 -22.86 -75.14 -47.64
N SER A 611 -23.73 -74.64 -48.52
CA SER A 611 -25.18 -74.58 -48.33
C SER A 611 -25.90 -74.77 -49.66
N ASN A 612 -27.12 -75.31 -49.60
CA ASN A 612 -28.02 -75.45 -50.75
C ASN A 612 -29.07 -74.32 -50.83
N VAL A 613 -29.11 -73.42 -49.84
CA VAL A 613 -29.97 -72.23 -49.81
C VAL A 613 -29.12 -71.00 -49.50
N ILE A 614 -29.41 -69.92 -50.23
CA ILE A 614 -28.79 -68.60 -50.03
C ILE A 614 -29.67 -67.82 -49.05
N GLU A 615 -29.34 -67.85 -47.77
CA GLU A 615 -30.05 -67.08 -46.74
C GLU A 615 -29.24 -65.83 -46.40
N PHE A 616 -29.90 -64.68 -46.48
CA PHE A 616 -29.33 -63.41 -46.06
C PHE A 616 -29.65 -63.17 -44.57
N PRO A 617 -28.73 -62.59 -43.80
CA PRO A 617 -28.92 -62.37 -42.36
C PRO A 617 -30.10 -61.43 -42.05
N ASP A 618 -30.45 -60.52 -42.97
CA ASP A 618 -31.60 -59.62 -42.84
C ASP A 618 -32.77 -60.03 -43.73
N LEU A 619 -33.90 -60.39 -43.12
CA LEU A 619 -35.13 -60.78 -43.82
C LEU A 619 -35.85 -59.59 -44.49
N ARG A 620 -35.49 -58.35 -44.12
CA ARG A 620 -36.02 -57.10 -44.69
C ARG A 620 -34.89 -56.09 -44.88
N PRO A 621 -34.01 -56.26 -45.88
CA PRO A 621 -32.94 -55.32 -46.13
C PRO A 621 -33.49 -53.96 -46.55
N GLU A 622 -32.79 -52.89 -46.18
CA GLU A 622 -33.14 -51.53 -46.59
C GLU A 622 -32.98 -51.34 -48.11
N ILE A 623 -33.81 -50.49 -48.69
CA ILE A 623 -33.83 -50.27 -50.15
C ILE A 623 -32.53 -49.58 -50.58
N ASN A 624 -31.90 -50.11 -51.63
CA ASN A 624 -30.60 -49.73 -52.18
C ASN A 624 -29.40 -49.96 -51.25
N ASP A 625 -29.58 -50.69 -50.14
CA ASP A 625 -28.47 -51.10 -49.30
C ASP A 625 -28.11 -52.57 -49.57
N PRO A 626 -26.85 -52.86 -49.97
CA PRO A 626 -26.43 -54.22 -50.30
C PRO A 626 -26.27 -55.09 -49.04
N VAL A 627 -26.99 -56.20 -49.00
CA VAL A 627 -26.77 -57.28 -48.01
C VAL A 627 -25.97 -58.41 -48.65
N GLU A 628 -24.97 -58.90 -47.91
CA GLU A 628 -24.05 -59.92 -48.40
C GLU A 628 -24.19 -61.21 -47.61
N THR A 629 -24.08 -62.34 -48.32
CA THR A 629 -23.94 -63.66 -47.73
C THR A 629 -22.86 -64.44 -48.47
N LYS A 630 -22.31 -65.45 -47.81
CA LYS A 630 -21.16 -66.20 -48.33
C LYS A 630 -21.51 -67.66 -48.52
N ILE A 631 -21.17 -68.18 -49.69
CA ILE A 631 -21.25 -69.62 -49.98
C ILE A 631 -19.90 -70.10 -50.45
N VAL A 632 -19.45 -71.22 -49.91
CA VAL A 632 -18.18 -71.83 -50.28
C VAL A 632 -18.43 -72.91 -51.31
N LEU A 633 -17.77 -72.81 -52.46
CA LEU A 633 -17.70 -73.86 -53.47
C LEU A 633 -16.34 -74.55 -53.36
N THR A 634 -16.34 -75.84 -53.06
CA THR A 634 -15.12 -76.65 -52.94
C THR A 634 -15.00 -77.61 -54.10
N ASN A 635 -13.81 -77.68 -54.67
CA ASN A 635 -13.46 -78.66 -55.69
C ASN A 635 -12.82 -79.89 -55.03
N ASN A 636 -13.57 -80.99 -54.96
CA ASN A 636 -13.09 -82.24 -54.38
C ASN A 636 -12.40 -83.14 -55.42
N TRP A 637 -12.32 -82.70 -56.67
CA TRP A 637 -11.76 -83.46 -57.77
C TRP A 637 -10.31 -83.08 -58.09
N LYS A 638 -9.63 -83.96 -58.84
CA LYS A 638 -8.19 -83.85 -59.15
C LYS A 638 -7.83 -82.84 -60.24
N GLN A 639 -8.82 -82.21 -60.90
CA GLN A 639 -8.60 -81.22 -61.98
C GLN A 639 -9.16 -79.85 -61.59
N PRO A 640 -8.60 -78.73 -62.09
CA PRO A 640 -9.14 -77.41 -61.82
C PRO A 640 -10.60 -77.29 -62.27
N LEU A 641 -11.44 -76.79 -61.37
CA LEU A 641 -12.87 -76.54 -61.59
C LEU A 641 -13.05 -75.07 -61.98
N HIS A 642 -13.59 -74.83 -63.16
CA HIS A 642 -14.04 -73.51 -63.57
C HIS A 642 -15.51 -73.35 -63.24
N PHE A 643 -15.87 -72.22 -62.64
CA PHE A 643 -17.25 -71.90 -62.34
C PHE A 643 -17.64 -70.53 -62.91
N THR A 644 -18.91 -70.41 -63.25
CA THR A 644 -19.54 -69.14 -63.62
C THR A 644 -20.88 -69.06 -62.90
N PHE A 645 -21.03 -68.04 -62.07
CA PHE A 645 -22.28 -67.66 -61.46
C PHE A 645 -23.14 -66.99 -62.54
N HIS A 646 -24.44 -67.26 -62.60
CA HIS A 646 -25.33 -66.57 -63.54
C HIS A 646 -26.45 -65.90 -62.75
N SER A 647 -26.60 -64.59 -62.90
CA SER A 647 -27.76 -63.85 -62.41
C SER A 647 -28.60 -63.34 -63.57
N GLY A 648 -29.90 -63.20 -63.35
CA GLY A 648 -30.80 -62.53 -64.29
C GLY A 648 -30.77 -61.01 -64.09
N ASP A 649 -31.18 -60.27 -65.12
CA ASP A 649 -31.30 -58.82 -65.06
C ASP A 649 -32.70 -58.44 -64.57
N TYR A 650 -32.84 -58.15 -63.27
CA TYR A 650 -34.13 -57.87 -62.64
C TYR A 650 -34.26 -56.38 -62.33
N THR A 651 -35.36 -55.75 -62.74
CA THR A 651 -35.54 -54.30 -62.56
C THR A 651 -35.79 -53.87 -61.11
N LYS A 652 -36.26 -54.80 -60.26
CA LYS A 652 -36.65 -54.52 -58.87
C LYS A 652 -35.55 -54.81 -57.84
N TYR A 653 -34.55 -55.61 -58.21
CA TYR A 653 -33.47 -56.01 -57.31
C TYR A 653 -32.27 -56.49 -58.12
N GLU A 654 -31.08 -56.43 -57.53
CA GLU A 654 -29.86 -56.94 -58.16
C GLU A 654 -29.23 -58.02 -57.29
N ILE A 655 -28.84 -59.13 -57.93
CA ILE A 655 -28.05 -60.20 -57.32
C ILE A 655 -26.72 -60.26 -58.05
N MET A 656 -25.64 -60.03 -57.31
CA MET A 656 -24.28 -60.07 -57.81
C MET A 656 -23.46 -61.07 -57.00
N CYS A 657 -22.47 -61.67 -57.63
CA CYS A 657 -21.52 -62.56 -56.95
C CYS A 657 -20.10 -62.12 -57.26
N LYS A 658 -19.25 -62.05 -56.23
CA LYS A 658 -17.80 -61.81 -56.38
C LYS A 658 -17.01 -62.98 -55.77
N PRO A 659 -16.13 -63.65 -56.53
CA PRO A 659 -15.95 -63.53 -57.98
C PRO A 659 -17.14 -64.13 -58.76
N PHE A 660 -17.51 -63.51 -59.88
CA PHE A 660 -18.62 -63.98 -60.73
C PHE A 660 -18.22 -65.20 -61.59
N THR A 661 -16.95 -65.27 -61.99
CA THR A 661 -16.34 -66.45 -62.60
C THR A 661 -14.95 -66.66 -62.03
N GLY A 662 -14.50 -67.90 -61.96
CA GLY A 662 -13.19 -68.21 -61.39
C GLY A 662 -12.76 -69.64 -61.65
N THR A 663 -11.53 -69.94 -61.24
CA THR A 663 -10.94 -71.27 -61.34
C THR A 663 -10.49 -71.74 -59.96
N ILE A 664 -10.99 -72.90 -59.53
CA ILE A 664 -10.70 -73.50 -58.23
C ILE A 664 -9.76 -74.69 -58.45
N ARG A 665 -8.61 -74.68 -57.79
CA ARG A 665 -7.63 -75.76 -57.90
C ARG A 665 -8.14 -77.05 -57.25
N PRO A 666 -7.58 -78.22 -57.61
CA PRO A 666 -7.92 -79.49 -56.99
C PRO A 666 -7.78 -79.47 -55.47
N GLY A 667 -8.82 -79.86 -54.73
CA GLY A 667 -8.85 -79.89 -53.26
C GLY A 667 -9.00 -78.52 -52.59
N ASP A 668 -9.07 -77.44 -53.37
CA ASP A 668 -9.18 -76.07 -52.88
C ASP A 668 -10.63 -75.58 -52.90
N TYR A 669 -10.90 -74.45 -52.27
CA TYR A 669 -12.22 -73.83 -52.24
C TYR A 669 -12.19 -72.35 -52.62
N VAL A 670 -13.34 -71.83 -53.05
CA VAL A 670 -13.55 -70.39 -53.26
C VAL A 670 -14.77 -69.93 -52.47
N GLU A 671 -14.66 -68.76 -51.85
CA GLU A 671 -15.79 -68.07 -51.25
C GLU A 671 -16.48 -67.22 -52.32
N LEU A 672 -17.76 -67.50 -52.54
CA LEU A 672 -18.65 -66.72 -53.37
C LEU A 672 -19.39 -65.73 -52.46
N ASN A 673 -18.99 -64.46 -52.51
CA ASN A 673 -19.70 -63.40 -51.81
C ASN A 673 -20.86 -62.95 -52.69
N ILE A 674 -22.06 -63.29 -52.26
CA ILE A 674 -23.30 -63.00 -52.98
C ILE A 674 -23.91 -61.78 -52.34
N THR A 675 -24.01 -60.71 -53.10
CA THR A 675 -24.58 -59.43 -52.70
C THR A 675 -25.99 -59.33 -53.31
N PHE A 676 -26.97 -59.05 -52.46
CA PHE A 676 -28.33 -58.74 -52.85
C PHE A 676 -28.64 -57.29 -52.50
N MET A 677 -29.23 -56.56 -53.44
CA MET A 677 -29.68 -55.19 -53.22
C MET A 677 -31.10 -55.05 -53.74
N ALA A 678 -32.05 -54.74 -52.85
CA ALA A 678 -33.43 -54.48 -53.24
C ALA A 678 -33.57 -53.03 -53.69
N LYS A 679 -34.02 -52.78 -54.93
CA LYS A 679 -34.29 -51.40 -55.42
C LYS A 679 -35.69 -50.90 -55.03
N CYS A 680 -36.59 -51.82 -54.67
CA CYS A 680 -37.89 -51.51 -54.08
C CYS A 680 -38.39 -52.69 -53.22
N THR A 681 -39.40 -52.46 -52.37
CA THR A 681 -39.97 -53.52 -51.52
C THR A 681 -40.59 -54.64 -52.36
N THR A 682 -39.98 -55.83 -52.34
CA THR A 682 -40.42 -56.99 -53.12
C THR A 682 -40.20 -58.29 -52.34
N LEU A 683 -40.99 -59.32 -52.64
CA LEU A 683 -40.83 -60.66 -52.05
C LEU A 683 -39.97 -61.51 -53.00
N LEU A 684 -38.77 -61.89 -52.58
CA LEU A 684 -37.79 -62.62 -53.41
C LEU A 684 -37.94 -64.13 -53.23
N ASN A 685 -38.11 -64.87 -54.33
CA ASN A 685 -37.98 -66.32 -54.37
C ASN A 685 -37.39 -66.75 -55.72
N GLU A 686 -36.07 -66.60 -55.85
CA GLU A 686 -35.34 -66.80 -57.10
C GLU A 686 -34.37 -67.99 -56.99
N LYS A 687 -34.15 -68.72 -58.08
CA LYS A 687 -33.13 -69.77 -58.17
C LYS A 687 -31.97 -69.28 -59.03
N VAL A 688 -30.77 -69.29 -58.47
CA VAL A 688 -29.56 -68.86 -59.18
C VAL A 688 -28.81 -70.08 -59.75
N PRO A 689 -28.63 -70.17 -61.08
CA PRO A 689 -27.81 -71.22 -61.68
C PRO A 689 -26.31 -70.89 -61.61
N ILE A 690 -25.50 -71.91 -61.30
CA ILE A 690 -24.03 -71.84 -61.35
C ILE A 690 -23.55 -72.95 -62.30
N THR A 691 -22.83 -72.56 -63.35
CA THR A 691 -22.26 -73.49 -64.32
C THR A 691 -20.90 -73.96 -63.82
N LEU A 692 -20.68 -75.28 -63.79
CA LEU A 692 -19.45 -75.92 -63.33
C LEU A 692 -18.83 -76.74 -64.47
N ARG A 693 -17.54 -76.53 -64.77
CA ARG A 693 -16.82 -77.26 -65.83
C ARG A 693 -15.39 -77.60 -65.42
N TYR A 694 -14.94 -78.81 -65.70
CA TYR A 694 -13.55 -79.25 -65.50
C TYR A 694 -12.79 -79.25 -66.84
N GLY A 695 -11.58 -78.67 -66.90
CA GLY A 695 -10.78 -78.66 -68.15
C GLY A 695 -9.72 -77.56 -68.23
N GLN A 696 -9.10 -77.38 -69.40
CA GLN A 696 -8.14 -76.30 -69.66
C GLN A 696 -8.84 -75.00 -70.08
N LEU A 697 -8.57 -73.89 -69.37
CA LEU A 697 -9.19 -72.56 -69.54
C LEU A 697 -9.29 -72.07 -71.00
N GLY A 698 -8.28 -72.36 -71.82
CA GLY A 698 -8.23 -71.94 -73.23
C GLY A 698 -9.29 -72.58 -74.13
N ASN A 699 -9.74 -73.79 -73.82
CA ASN A 699 -10.83 -74.45 -74.56
C ASN A 699 -12.20 -73.93 -74.11
N ILE A 700 -12.32 -73.59 -72.82
CA ILE A 700 -13.55 -73.02 -72.22
C ILE A 700 -13.82 -71.61 -72.76
N LEU A 701 -12.80 -70.76 -72.87
CA LEU A 701 -12.91 -69.42 -73.47
C LEU A 701 -13.25 -69.47 -74.97
N LYS A 702 -12.82 -70.52 -75.69
CA LYS A 702 -13.17 -70.72 -77.10
C LYS A 702 -14.64 -71.10 -77.28
N ASP A 703 -15.19 -71.90 -76.38
CA ASP A 703 -16.59 -72.31 -76.42
C ASP A 703 -17.54 -71.19 -75.95
N ILE A 704 -17.18 -70.42 -74.92
CA ILE A 704 -17.97 -69.24 -74.47
C ILE A 704 -18.00 -68.16 -75.56
N LYS A 705 -16.87 -67.92 -76.25
CA LYS A 705 -16.80 -67.01 -77.43
C LYS A 705 -17.60 -67.53 -78.64
N ARG A 706 -17.83 -68.84 -78.75
CA ARG A 706 -18.66 -69.45 -79.80
C ARG A 706 -20.15 -69.32 -79.48
N GLU A 707 -20.53 -69.35 -78.20
CA GLU A 707 -21.93 -69.32 -77.75
C GLU A 707 -22.48 -67.89 -77.60
N ASN A 708 -21.64 -66.86 -77.40
CA ASN A 708 -22.08 -65.45 -77.28
C ASN A 708 -21.17 -64.47 -78.06
N PRO A 709 -21.28 -64.41 -79.41
CA PRO A 709 -20.38 -63.63 -80.26
C PRO A 709 -20.57 -62.10 -80.20
N ASP A 710 -21.68 -61.60 -79.66
CA ASP A 710 -22.05 -60.18 -79.75
C ASP A 710 -21.39 -59.26 -78.70
N LEU A 711 -20.66 -59.82 -77.72
CA LEU A 711 -19.98 -59.05 -76.66
C LEU A 711 -18.71 -58.30 -77.13
N ILE A 712 -18.32 -58.41 -78.40
CA ILE A 712 -17.03 -57.90 -78.91
C ILE A 712 -17.17 -56.54 -79.63
N ALA A 713 -18.38 -56.07 -79.95
CA ALA A 713 -18.56 -54.93 -80.87
C ALA A 713 -18.59 -53.52 -80.23
N GLN A 714 -18.49 -53.35 -78.90
CA GLN A 714 -18.69 -52.02 -78.27
C GLN A 714 -17.49 -51.38 -77.56
N ASN A 715 -16.30 -51.97 -77.55
CA ASN A 715 -15.13 -51.35 -76.86
C ASN A 715 -14.04 -50.79 -77.78
N SER A 716 -14.27 -50.73 -79.09
CA SER A 716 -13.40 -50.01 -80.02
C SER A 716 -13.84 -48.55 -80.14
N GLN A 717 -13.79 -47.76 -79.06
CA GLN A 717 -13.78 -46.28 -79.06
C GLN A 717 -13.73 -45.71 -77.63
N SER A 718 -12.53 -45.63 -77.03
CA SER A 718 -12.19 -44.63 -76.00
C SER A 718 -10.72 -44.73 -75.57
N SER A 719 -9.82 -44.40 -76.49
CA SER A 719 -8.51 -43.84 -76.13
C SER A 719 -7.97 -43.02 -77.29
N GLN A 720 -8.67 -41.93 -77.64
CA GLN A 720 -8.12 -40.88 -78.49
C GLN A 720 -8.84 -39.55 -78.22
N ASN A 721 -8.20 -38.71 -77.40
CA ASN A 721 -7.78 -37.35 -77.71
C ASN A 721 -6.92 -36.87 -76.54
N SER A 722 -5.63 -36.59 -76.71
CA SER A 722 -5.14 -35.57 -77.65
C SER A 722 -3.83 -35.94 -78.36
N GLU A 723 -3.95 -36.15 -79.67
CA GLU A 723 -3.19 -35.46 -80.74
C GLU A 723 -3.22 -33.91 -80.49
N SER A 724 -2.35 -33.03 -81.03
CA SER A 724 -1.37 -33.09 -82.11
C SER A 724 -0.53 -31.79 -82.15
N GLU A 725 0.47 -31.84 -83.02
CA GLU A 725 1.28 -30.80 -83.67
C GLU A 725 0.60 -29.44 -83.94
N GLY A 726 1.45 -28.41 -84.01
CA GLY A 726 1.07 -27.01 -84.18
C GLY A 726 0.74 -26.55 -85.60
N GLY A 727 0.12 -25.37 -85.68
CA GLY A 727 -0.05 -24.60 -86.92
C GLY A 727 -1.36 -23.81 -87.02
N SER A 728 -1.30 -22.53 -86.62
CA SER A 728 -2.04 -21.36 -87.14
C SER A 728 -3.56 -21.40 -87.48
N SER A 729 -4.28 -20.57 -86.71
CA SER A 729 -5.22 -19.50 -87.13
C SER A 729 -6.57 -19.83 -87.81
N LEU A 730 -7.67 -19.41 -87.18
CA LEU A 730 -8.57 -18.31 -87.61
C LEU A 730 -9.97 -18.42 -86.98
N SER A 731 -10.31 -17.48 -86.08
CA SER A 731 -11.63 -16.79 -86.04
C SER A 731 -11.51 -15.64 -85.03
N SER A 732 -11.21 -14.43 -85.52
CA SER A 732 -12.15 -13.32 -85.69
C SER A 732 -12.81 -12.91 -84.35
N ASN A 733 -12.29 -11.85 -83.73
CA ASN A 733 -12.85 -10.48 -83.78
C ASN A 733 -14.24 -10.40 -83.11
N ASN A 734 -14.56 -9.44 -82.25
CA ASN A 734 -13.87 -8.26 -81.75
C ASN A 734 -14.78 -7.65 -80.68
N ASN A 735 -14.20 -6.80 -79.86
CA ASN A 735 -14.83 -5.69 -79.14
C ASN A 735 -15.75 -6.07 -77.95
N ALA A 736 -15.70 -5.41 -76.80
CA ALA A 736 -15.10 -4.14 -76.43
C ALA A 736 -14.88 -4.10 -74.91
N ASN A 737 -13.94 -3.23 -74.50
CA ASN A 737 -13.93 -2.37 -73.30
C ASN A 737 -14.15 -3.02 -71.91
N SER A 738 -13.46 -2.65 -70.85
CA SER A 738 -12.62 -1.49 -70.53
C SER A 738 -11.76 -1.89 -69.32
N SER A 739 -10.44 -1.74 -69.38
CA SER A 739 -9.72 -0.58 -68.82
C SER A 739 -9.84 -0.49 -67.29
N SER A 740 -8.80 -0.92 -66.54
CA SER A 740 -7.62 -0.11 -66.17
C SER A 740 -7.86 0.69 -64.88
N LYS A 741 -6.91 1.04 -64.02
CA LYS A 741 -5.45 1.26 -64.04
C LYS A 741 -5.14 1.69 -62.58
N GLN A 742 -3.95 1.67 -61.99
CA GLN A 742 -2.62 2.10 -62.45
C GLN A 742 -1.56 1.25 -61.72
N LEU A 743 -0.45 0.77 -62.33
CA LEU A 743 0.70 1.49 -62.91
C LEU A 743 1.40 2.41 -61.89
N SER A 744 2.73 2.53 -61.79
CA SER A 744 3.93 2.17 -62.59
C SER A 744 5.13 2.81 -61.85
N SER A 745 6.43 2.67 -62.13
CA SER A 745 7.29 2.22 -63.25
C SER A 745 8.72 2.10 -62.65
N ASN A 746 9.60 1.14 -62.96
CA ASN A 746 10.20 0.65 -64.23
C ASN A 746 11.63 1.19 -64.47
N GLY A 747 12.52 0.36 -65.04
CA GLY A 747 13.77 0.78 -65.73
C GLY A 747 15.05 0.01 -65.34
N GLN A 748 15.28 -1.22 -65.82
CA GLN A 748 16.01 -1.61 -67.06
C GLN A 748 17.54 -1.44 -67.06
N LYS A 749 18.23 -2.53 -67.43
CA LYS A 749 19.56 -2.53 -68.10
C LYS A 749 19.50 -3.47 -69.30
N SER A 750 19.72 -2.95 -70.51
CA SER A 750 20.53 -3.59 -71.56
C SER A 750 20.61 -2.75 -72.84
N HIS A 751 21.84 -2.71 -73.37
CA HIS A 751 22.38 -2.05 -74.55
C HIS A 751 21.62 -2.17 -75.89
N PRO A 752 21.92 -1.26 -76.84
CA PRO A 752 21.79 -1.48 -78.27
C PRO A 752 23.14 -1.67 -79.00
N SER A 753 23.01 -2.12 -80.25
CA SER A 753 24.00 -2.68 -81.16
C SER A 753 24.73 -1.66 -82.08
N LYS A 754 25.96 -2.02 -82.48
CA LYS A 754 26.69 -1.83 -83.77
C LYS A 754 26.62 -0.50 -84.57
N SER A 755 27.78 0.09 -84.88
CA SER A 755 28.49 0.01 -86.20
C SER A 755 29.77 0.90 -86.28
N HIS A 756 30.78 0.45 -87.05
CA HIS A 756 32.14 1.00 -87.32
C HIS A 756 32.14 2.37 -88.07
N ALA A 757 33.19 3.20 -88.25
CA ALA A 757 34.66 3.05 -88.32
C ALA A 757 35.36 4.44 -88.15
N SER A 758 36.67 4.46 -87.84
CA SER A 758 37.77 5.27 -88.46
C SER A 758 38.90 5.56 -87.44
N GLY A 759 40.13 5.15 -87.77
CA GLY A 759 41.36 5.41 -86.99
C GLY A 759 42.17 4.16 -86.73
#